data_AF-A0A8I2G7Z4-F1
#
_entry.id   AF-A0A8I2G7Z4-F1
#
_cell.length_a   1.000
_cell.length_b   1.000
_cell.length_c   1.000
_cell.angle_alpha   90.00
_cell.angle_beta   90.00
_cell.angle_gamma   90.00
#
_symmetry.space_group_name_H-M   'P 1'
#
loop_
_entity.id
_entity.type
_entity.pdbx_description
1 polymer ?
#
loop_
_entity_poly.entity_id
_entity_poly.type
_entity_poly.pdbx_seq_one_letter_code
_entity_poly.pdbx_strand_id
1 'polypeptide(L)'
;MNWIWSFEKLSKICRYKKPDPDVLAWAINRIGWLYPEKAGEIVIQFINSNNKEAAEEAAEFFLRNPGYGKPYLEDLENAYEKNTGKIAGLISSILVEEGDSSFIDLFQRKYSENYKHDPVGFRFSLLRVAWLKTGKAREVIQGYLTKLAEDNENWLEVSDTIFKSYLTAYADEPIILRFLDFIGQHPQLHMLYDAAFVAIGDFCDEWYEKDFLKMVKDEETGKDEVPAMLEDNIYYIHQHGHGLGKKPEQSVKMFEKGKYDEIVQKIYQQTIGLLEEKKSQHGEENYSLWEKGRGRPRHNIEAIDAIYKVIGNLPGEYKMAAAASAVFLFSGLAELEMSVGRPIRQMDIKTALEFFLHQRSDIDEEEEIINILNASNEREKIIESCFKSLLENPDSPANGRVVEFLAKTGDKDVIKKLLPLNTDEYLWHKIIGAVREVWSKAPEFFLSIIEEAEIEGEEWVRDFAMETLGEMPVEGVVQMILNNWEELWVRDKYLLLEKVRKIGDRRFIKPLKNELKEGEFLEGETFSFLCRLNGVKDPVLKKIEKDTIQSVKPFKRKLEQVREQDYLSLLKEPLIFELTCRRCRRTYHYTINKIMLFNETEEIFIKDPVTCKHCGALDHYEGDPGIHQKLLPLILSLSQLKPEDIDPEERDEFVIMLIDPLLIEGKIMTLEEA
;
A
#
# COMPACT_ATOMS: atom_id res chain seq x y z
N MET A 1 -11.64 -18.70 -22.78
CA MET A 1 -11.22 -19.53 -21.62
C MET A 1 -12.47 -20.07 -20.94
N ASN A 2 -12.47 -21.31 -20.46
CA ASN A 2 -13.64 -21.89 -19.78
C ASN A 2 -13.46 -21.80 -18.26
N TRP A 3 -13.97 -20.73 -17.67
CA TRP A 3 -14.05 -20.57 -16.21
C TRP A 3 -15.02 -21.60 -15.61
N ILE A 4 -14.74 -22.12 -14.41
CA ILE A 4 -15.65 -23.04 -13.71
C ILE A 4 -16.97 -22.34 -13.32
N TRP A 5 -16.90 -21.02 -13.11
CA TRP A 5 -18.01 -20.13 -12.82
C TRP A 5 -18.47 -19.42 -14.09
N SER A 6 -19.61 -19.84 -14.64
CA SER A 6 -20.22 -19.13 -15.77
C SER A 6 -20.84 -17.81 -15.31
N PHE A 7 -20.94 -16.85 -16.22
CA PHE A 7 -21.62 -15.58 -15.99
C PHE A 7 -23.03 -15.78 -15.43
N GLU A 8 -23.81 -16.74 -15.97
CA GLU A 8 -25.18 -17.03 -15.55
C GLU A 8 -25.24 -17.57 -14.11
N LYS A 9 -24.26 -18.38 -13.70
CA LYS A 9 -24.18 -18.89 -12.32
C LYS A 9 -23.91 -17.76 -11.34
N LEU A 10 -22.92 -16.90 -11.62
CA LEU A 10 -22.57 -15.76 -10.77
C LEU A 10 -23.74 -14.76 -10.70
N SER A 11 -24.33 -14.43 -11.85
CA SER A 11 -25.52 -13.58 -11.95
C SER A 11 -26.68 -14.08 -11.09
N LYS A 12 -26.89 -15.40 -11.07
CA LYS A 12 -27.94 -16.04 -10.26
C LYS A 12 -27.66 -15.91 -8.75
N ILE A 13 -26.40 -15.98 -8.34
CA ILE A 13 -25.99 -15.78 -6.94
C ILE A 13 -26.29 -14.33 -6.53
N CYS A 14 -25.87 -13.35 -7.34
CA CYS A 14 -26.13 -11.93 -7.05
C CYS A 14 -27.62 -11.61 -6.94
N ARG A 15 -28.46 -12.22 -7.80
CA ARG A 15 -29.92 -12.00 -7.83
C ARG A 15 -30.71 -12.81 -6.81
N TYR A 16 -30.04 -13.59 -5.95
CA TYR A 16 -30.74 -14.34 -4.91
C TYR A 16 -31.41 -13.38 -3.92
N LYS A 17 -32.62 -13.68 -3.44
CA LYS A 17 -33.44 -12.71 -2.67
C LYS A 17 -32.81 -12.30 -1.32
N LYS A 18 -31.99 -13.18 -0.74
CA LYS A 18 -31.30 -12.98 0.54
C LYS A 18 -29.95 -13.70 0.47
N PRO A 19 -29.01 -13.22 -0.36
CA PRO A 19 -27.72 -13.85 -0.45
C PRO A 19 -27.01 -13.64 0.88
N ASP A 20 -26.18 -14.60 1.23
CA ASP A 20 -25.23 -14.40 2.31
C ASP A 20 -24.31 -13.21 1.95
N PRO A 21 -24.06 -12.25 2.87
CA PRO A 21 -23.28 -11.05 2.57
C PRO A 21 -21.91 -11.32 1.95
N ASP A 22 -21.17 -12.31 2.47
CA ASP A 22 -19.83 -12.67 2.01
C ASP A 22 -19.89 -13.28 0.61
N VAL A 23 -20.87 -14.17 0.39
CA VAL A 23 -21.10 -14.83 -0.90
C VAL A 23 -21.51 -13.81 -1.97
N LEU A 24 -22.29 -12.80 -1.59
CA LEU A 24 -22.69 -11.72 -2.49
C LEU A 24 -21.47 -10.88 -2.92
N ALA A 25 -20.69 -10.38 -1.96
CA ALA A 25 -19.50 -9.59 -2.25
C ALA A 25 -18.51 -10.38 -3.14
N TRP A 26 -18.28 -11.66 -2.79
CA TRP A 26 -17.47 -12.56 -3.61
C TRP A 26 -18.03 -12.71 -5.04
N ALA A 27 -19.34 -12.88 -5.21
CA ALA A 27 -19.93 -13.04 -6.54
C ALA A 27 -19.83 -11.77 -7.39
N ILE A 28 -19.98 -10.58 -6.78
CA ILE A 28 -19.80 -9.27 -7.44
C ILE A 28 -18.34 -9.10 -7.89
N ASN A 29 -17.40 -9.39 -7.00
CA ASN A 29 -15.98 -9.35 -7.31
C ASN A 29 -15.64 -10.30 -8.48
N ARG A 30 -16.08 -11.57 -8.40
CA ARG A 30 -15.80 -12.58 -9.43
C ARG A 30 -16.47 -12.27 -10.77
N ILE A 31 -17.70 -11.75 -10.80
CA ILE A 31 -18.36 -11.41 -12.07
C ILE A 31 -17.66 -10.25 -12.76
N GLY A 32 -17.24 -9.23 -11.99
CA GLY A 32 -16.47 -8.10 -12.50
C GLY A 32 -15.11 -8.51 -13.05
N TRP A 33 -14.44 -9.44 -12.38
CA TRP A 33 -13.12 -9.93 -12.79
C TRP A 33 -13.16 -10.87 -14.00
N LEU A 34 -14.10 -11.83 -14.02
CA LEU A 34 -14.16 -12.87 -15.06
C LEU A 34 -14.89 -12.44 -16.34
N TYR A 35 -15.82 -11.49 -16.22
CA TYR A 35 -16.74 -11.07 -17.29
C TYR A 35 -16.97 -9.55 -17.28
N PRO A 36 -15.91 -8.72 -17.29
CA PRO A 36 -16.05 -7.28 -17.20
C PRO A 36 -17.03 -6.73 -18.26
N GLU A 37 -16.98 -7.25 -19.49
CA GLU A 37 -17.81 -6.88 -20.65
C GLU A 37 -19.33 -7.04 -20.43
N LYS A 38 -19.76 -7.79 -19.41
CA LYS A 38 -21.18 -8.05 -19.10
C LYS A 38 -21.56 -7.70 -17.67
N ALA A 39 -20.59 -7.40 -16.81
CA ALA A 39 -20.81 -7.27 -15.37
C ALA A 39 -21.60 -6.00 -15.00
N GLY A 40 -21.44 -4.91 -15.75
CA GLY A 40 -22.00 -3.59 -15.43
C GLY A 40 -23.47 -3.59 -14.99
N GLU A 41 -24.36 -4.24 -15.75
CA GLU A 41 -25.81 -4.26 -15.48
C GLU A 41 -26.16 -4.92 -14.14
N ILE A 42 -25.34 -5.87 -13.69
CA ILE A 42 -25.53 -6.58 -12.43
C ILE A 42 -24.87 -5.80 -11.31
N VAL A 43 -23.63 -5.38 -11.52
CA VAL A 43 -22.80 -4.75 -10.49
C VAL A 43 -23.39 -3.42 -10.03
N ILE A 44 -23.92 -2.60 -10.96
CA ILE A 44 -24.52 -1.31 -10.61
C ILE A 44 -25.66 -1.42 -9.60
N GLN A 45 -26.39 -2.54 -9.57
CA GLN A 45 -27.50 -2.76 -8.64
C GLN A 45 -27.04 -2.80 -7.17
N PHE A 46 -25.75 -3.00 -6.93
CA PHE A 46 -25.16 -3.13 -5.60
C PHE A 46 -24.39 -1.89 -5.14
N ILE A 47 -24.25 -0.85 -5.97
CA ILE A 47 -23.54 0.39 -5.60
C ILE A 47 -24.18 1.11 -4.40
N ASN A 48 -25.48 0.87 -4.17
CA ASN A 48 -26.26 1.38 -3.04
C ASN A 48 -26.66 0.27 -2.05
N SER A 49 -25.93 -0.84 -2.05
CA SER A 49 -26.21 -1.97 -1.15
C SER A 49 -25.99 -1.58 0.31
N ASN A 50 -26.88 -2.04 1.20
CA ASN A 50 -26.66 -1.96 2.64
C ASN A 50 -25.54 -2.90 3.13
N ASN A 51 -25.11 -3.84 2.29
CA ASN A 51 -23.89 -4.61 2.50
C ASN A 51 -22.73 -3.76 1.96
N LYS A 52 -21.90 -3.26 2.88
CA LYS A 52 -20.82 -2.31 2.60
C LYS A 52 -19.76 -2.93 1.69
N GLU A 53 -19.39 -4.19 1.95
CA GLU A 53 -18.42 -4.94 1.16
C GLU A 53 -18.90 -5.11 -0.28
N ALA A 54 -20.19 -5.41 -0.48
CA ALA A 54 -20.78 -5.51 -1.81
C ALA A 54 -20.79 -4.16 -2.56
N ALA A 55 -21.02 -3.04 -1.86
CA ALA A 55 -21.00 -1.70 -2.44
C ALA A 55 -19.57 -1.25 -2.79
N GLU A 56 -18.59 -1.56 -1.94
CA GLU A 56 -17.17 -1.32 -2.22
C GLU A 56 -16.70 -2.14 -3.44
N GLU A 57 -17.00 -3.43 -3.50
CA GLU A 57 -16.66 -4.28 -4.66
C GLU A 57 -17.31 -3.78 -5.95
N ALA A 58 -18.54 -3.26 -5.86
CA ALA A 58 -19.22 -2.67 -7.00
C ALA A 58 -18.54 -1.38 -7.50
N ALA A 59 -18.11 -0.51 -6.58
CA ALA A 59 -17.36 0.70 -6.93
C ALA A 59 -15.97 0.35 -7.49
N GLU A 60 -15.25 -0.59 -6.87
CA GLU A 60 -13.93 -1.03 -7.34
C GLU A 60 -14.00 -1.71 -8.71
N PHE A 61 -15.11 -2.35 -9.07
CA PHE A 61 -15.31 -2.85 -10.43
C PHE A 61 -15.26 -1.73 -11.48
N PHE A 62 -16.04 -0.65 -11.29
CA PHE A 62 -16.10 0.45 -12.26
C PHE A 62 -14.78 1.23 -12.31
N LEU A 63 -14.13 1.43 -11.17
CA LEU A 63 -12.82 2.08 -11.11
C LEU A 63 -11.73 1.29 -11.86
N ARG A 64 -11.73 -0.03 -11.75
CA ARG A 64 -10.77 -0.91 -12.47
C ARG A 64 -11.07 -1.03 -13.96
N ASN A 65 -12.26 -0.64 -14.41
CA ASN A 65 -12.70 -0.79 -15.78
C ASN A 65 -13.26 0.55 -16.34
N PRO A 66 -12.41 1.57 -16.56
CA PRO A 66 -12.86 2.85 -17.13
C PRO A 66 -13.61 2.65 -18.46
N GLY A 67 -14.68 3.42 -18.66
CA GLY A 67 -15.59 3.33 -19.81
C GLY A 67 -16.83 2.46 -19.56
N TYR A 68 -16.79 1.59 -18.54
CA TYR A 68 -17.90 0.70 -18.18
C TYR A 68 -18.97 1.39 -17.33
N GLY A 69 -18.63 2.48 -16.65
CA GLY A 69 -19.58 3.28 -15.86
C GLY A 69 -20.48 4.16 -16.72
N LYS A 70 -20.05 4.50 -17.95
CA LYS A 70 -20.77 5.42 -18.84
C LYS A 70 -22.26 5.12 -19.07
N PRO A 71 -22.70 3.87 -19.24
CA PRO A 71 -24.13 3.56 -19.40
C PRO A 71 -24.95 3.75 -18.11
N TYR A 72 -24.28 3.95 -16.96
CA TYR A 72 -24.86 3.94 -15.61
C TYR A 72 -24.61 5.26 -14.86
N LEU A 73 -24.31 6.35 -15.56
CA LEU A 73 -24.00 7.63 -14.91
C LEU A 73 -25.11 8.07 -13.94
N GLU A 74 -26.37 8.06 -14.35
CA GLU A 74 -27.50 8.44 -13.47
C GLU A 74 -27.56 7.59 -12.18
N ASP A 75 -27.30 6.29 -12.26
CA ASP A 75 -27.25 5.41 -11.09
C ASP A 75 -26.06 5.73 -10.18
N LEU A 76 -24.89 6.03 -10.77
CA LEU A 76 -23.67 6.43 -10.07
C LEU A 76 -23.83 7.80 -9.40
N GLU A 77 -24.45 8.78 -10.06
CA GLU A 77 -24.76 10.09 -9.50
C GLU A 77 -25.68 9.95 -8.27
N ASN A 78 -26.77 9.18 -8.42
CA ASN A 78 -27.70 8.87 -7.32
C ASN A 78 -27.00 8.14 -6.16
N ALA A 79 -26.04 7.27 -6.47
CA ALA A 79 -25.25 6.55 -5.47
C ALA A 79 -24.27 7.46 -4.76
N TYR A 80 -23.62 8.36 -5.48
CA TYR A 80 -22.71 9.36 -4.93
C TYR A 80 -23.42 10.24 -3.91
N GLU A 81 -24.64 10.71 -4.19
CA GLU A 81 -25.40 11.54 -3.25
C GLU A 81 -25.73 10.79 -1.94
N LYS A 82 -26.04 9.50 -2.02
CA LYS A 82 -26.46 8.67 -0.86
C LYS A 82 -25.32 8.13 0.00
N ASN A 83 -24.18 7.81 -0.61
CA ASN A 83 -23.05 7.19 0.09
C ASN A 83 -22.13 8.21 0.76
N THR A 84 -21.27 7.76 1.68
CA THR A 84 -20.28 8.60 2.37
C THR A 84 -18.91 7.91 2.41
N GLY A 85 -17.87 8.63 2.84
CA GLY A 85 -16.54 8.11 3.10
C GLY A 85 -15.86 7.53 1.87
N LYS A 86 -15.25 6.34 2.02
CA LYS A 86 -14.52 5.64 0.95
C LYS A 86 -15.38 5.42 -0.29
N ILE A 87 -16.64 4.97 -0.14
CA ILE A 87 -17.53 4.66 -1.27
C ILE A 87 -17.83 5.94 -2.08
N ALA A 88 -18.14 7.06 -1.41
CA ALA A 88 -18.33 8.35 -2.09
C ALA A 88 -17.08 8.79 -2.86
N GLY A 89 -15.89 8.60 -2.27
CA GLY A 89 -14.60 8.84 -2.92
C GLY A 89 -14.38 7.98 -4.17
N LEU A 90 -14.66 6.67 -4.10
CA LEU A 90 -14.57 5.76 -5.25
C LEU A 90 -15.54 6.19 -6.36
N ILE A 91 -16.80 6.48 -6.03
CA ILE A 91 -17.79 6.91 -7.02
C ILE A 91 -17.39 8.24 -7.67
N SER A 92 -16.86 9.20 -6.91
CA SER A 92 -16.36 10.45 -7.51
C SER A 92 -15.21 10.24 -8.49
N SER A 93 -14.38 9.22 -8.26
CA SER A 93 -13.30 8.85 -9.17
C SER A 93 -13.87 8.31 -10.49
N ILE A 94 -14.86 7.42 -10.39
CA ILE A 94 -15.56 6.84 -11.54
C ILE A 94 -16.22 7.95 -12.38
N LEU A 95 -17.00 8.85 -11.74
CA LEU A 95 -17.72 9.91 -12.46
C LEU A 95 -16.75 10.83 -13.24
N VAL A 96 -15.58 11.14 -12.67
CA VAL A 96 -14.55 11.94 -13.34
C VAL A 96 -13.89 11.17 -14.50
N GLU A 97 -13.54 9.91 -14.30
CA GLU A 97 -12.94 9.05 -15.34
C GLU A 97 -13.87 8.82 -16.53
N GLU A 98 -15.19 8.73 -16.29
CA GLU A 98 -16.21 8.60 -17.33
C GLU A 98 -16.51 9.94 -18.05
N GLY A 99 -15.91 11.04 -17.61
CA GLY A 99 -16.06 12.37 -18.20
C GLY A 99 -17.43 13.01 -17.91
N ASP A 100 -18.04 12.71 -16.76
CA ASP A 100 -19.33 13.27 -16.39
C ASP A 100 -19.21 14.76 -16.01
N SER A 101 -19.73 15.60 -16.91
CA SER A 101 -19.75 17.06 -16.72
C SER A 101 -20.66 17.53 -15.56
N SER A 102 -21.61 16.71 -15.11
CA SER A 102 -22.54 17.05 -14.01
C SER A 102 -21.86 16.94 -12.64
N PHE A 103 -20.76 16.19 -12.52
CA PHE A 103 -20.13 15.84 -11.25
C PHE A 103 -19.80 17.05 -10.36
N ILE A 104 -19.39 18.16 -10.95
CA ILE A 104 -19.08 19.38 -10.19
C ILE A 104 -20.33 19.92 -9.48
N ASP A 105 -21.50 19.90 -10.14
CA ASP A 105 -22.77 20.30 -9.53
C ASP A 105 -23.15 19.36 -8.39
N LEU A 106 -22.99 18.05 -8.59
CA LEU A 106 -23.24 17.03 -7.57
C LEU A 106 -22.37 17.24 -6.34
N PHE A 107 -21.07 17.47 -6.55
CA PHE A 107 -20.13 17.78 -5.48
C PHE A 107 -20.55 19.03 -4.69
N GLN A 108 -20.91 20.11 -5.39
CA GLN A 108 -21.38 21.33 -4.74
C GLN A 108 -22.66 21.11 -3.95
N ARG A 109 -23.66 20.42 -4.51
CA ARG A 109 -24.91 20.09 -3.79
C ARG A 109 -24.65 19.29 -2.52
N LYS A 110 -23.72 18.33 -2.58
CA LYS A 110 -23.43 17.43 -1.45
C LYS A 110 -22.66 18.12 -0.33
N TYR A 111 -21.69 18.99 -0.64
CA TYR A 111 -20.72 19.49 0.35
C TYR A 111 -20.70 21.00 0.58
N SER A 112 -21.50 21.80 -0.13
CA SER A 112 -21.51 23.27 0.01
C SER A 112 -21.62 23.76 1.46
N GLU A 113 -22.37 23.03 2.29
CA GLU A 113 -22.63 23.34 3.70
C GLU A 113 -22.30 22.19 4.67
N ASN A 114 -21.92 21.01 4.18
CA ASN A 114 -22.05 19.77 4.96
C ASN A 114 -20.84 18.80 4.92
N TYR A 115 -19.64 19.27 4.57
CA TYR A 115 -18.47 18.38 4.55
C TYR A 115 -18.16 17.75 5.92
N LYS A 116 -18.52 18.39 7.04
CA LYS A 116 -18.26 17.87 8.40
C LYS A 116 -18.95 16.54 8.70
N HIS A 117 -20.04 16.21 8.01
CA HIS A 117 -20.69 14.91 8.16
C HIS A 117 -20.02 13.81 7.33
N ASP A 118 -19.14 14.18 6.39
CA ASP A 118 -18.38 13.24 5.57
C ASP A 118 -17.03 13.86 5.11
N PRO A 119 -16.10 14.08 6.05
CA PRO A 119 -14.83 14.72 5.73
C PRO A 119 -13.98 13.85 4.80
N VAL A 120 -14.06 12.53 4.97
CA VAL A 120 -13.33 11.55 4.13
C VAL A 120 -13.85 11.61 2.69
N GLY A 121 -15.17 11.53 2.49
CA GLY A 121 -15.77 11.66 1.16
C GLY A 121 -15.47 13.01 0.52
N PHE A 122 -15.53 14.11 1.29
CA PHE A 122 -15.18 15.45 0.81
C PHE A 122 -13.75 15.53 0.27
N ARG A 123 -12.75 15.05 1.03
CA ARG A 123 -11.35 15.10 0.63
C ARG A 123 -11.13 14.36 -0.70
N PHE A 124 -11.61 13.13 -0.81
CA PHE A 124 -11.48 12.35 -2.04
C PHE A 124 -12.17 13.05 -3.22
N SER A 125 -13.40 13.54 -3.03
CA SER A 125 -14.16 14.14 -4.13
C SER A 125 -13.64 15.50 -4.57
N LEU A 126 -13.13 16.34 -3.65
CA LEU A 126 -12.55 17.64 -3.99
C LEU A 126 -11.28 17.48 -4.86
N LEU A 127 -10.46 16.47 -4.57
CA LEU A 127 -9.30 16.15 -5.41
C LEU A 127 -9.73 15.74 -6.83
N ARG A 128 -10.81 14.95 -6.94
CA ARG A 128 -11.36 14.56 -8.25
C ARG A 128 -11.97 15.73 -9.02
N VAL A 129 -12.61 16.69 -8.34
CA VAL A 129 -13.01 17.96 -8.96
C VAL A 129 -11.79 18.68 -9.54
N ALA A 130 -10.66 18.70 -8.83
CA ALA A 130 -9.44 19.36 -9.31
C ALA A 130 -8.89 18.73 -10.60
N TRP A 131 -8.95 17.41 -10.72
CA TRP A 131 -8.45 16.68 -11.89
C TRP A 131 -9.19 17.01 -13.19
N LEU A 132 -10.42 17.51 -13.10
CA LEU A 132 -11.17 17.96 -14.28
C LEU A 132 -10.54 19.19 -14.95
N LYS A 133 -9.79 20.02 -14.20
CA LYS A 133 -9.11 21.24 -14.70
C LYS A 133 -10.00 22.22 -15.49
N THR A 134 -11.33 22.11 -15.40
CA THR A 134 -12.28 23.00 -16.09
C THR A 134 -12.39 24.35 -15.38
N GLY A 135 -12.86 25.38 -16.08
CA GLY A 135 -13.11 26.70 -15.47
C GLY A 135 -14.06 26.60 -14.26
N LYS A 136 -15.09 25.77 -14.34
CA LYS A 136 -16.01 25.51 -13.24
C LYS A 136 -15.33 24.81 -12.05
N ALA A 137 -14.48 23.83 -12.29
CA ALA A 137 -13.72 23.17 -11.22
C ALA A 137 -12.81 24.16 -10.49
N ARG A 138 -12.11 25.01 -11.25
CA ARG A 138 -11.26 26.09 -10.74
C ARG A 138 -12.05 27.07 -9.86
N GLU A 139 -13.23 27.50 -10.31
CA GLU A 139 -14.13 28.37 -9.53
C GLU A 139 -14.55 27.71 -8.20
N VAL A 140 -14.93 26.44 -8.22
CA VAL A 140 -15.32 25.70 -7.02
C VAL A 140 -14.17 25.64 -6.01
N ILE A 141 -12.99 25.25 -6.46
CA ILE A 141 -11.82 25.08 -5.60
C ILE A 141 -11.34 26.42 -5.05
N GLN A 142 -11.32 27.48 -5.87
CA GLN A 142 -11.06 28.84 -5.41
C GLN A 142 -12.08 29.27 -4.34
N GLY A 143 -13.36 28.89 -4.48
CA GLY A 143 -14.38 29.14 -3.47
C GLY A 143 -14.08 28.48 -2.11
N TYR A 144 -13.59 27.24 -2.10
CA TYR A 144 -13.17 26.58 -0.85
C TYR A 144 -11.88 27.17 -0.27
N LEU A 145 -10.94 27.58 -1.11
CA LEU A 145 -9.75 28.29 -0.65
C LEU A 145 -10.11 29.63 0.02
N THR A 146 -11.07 30.38 -0.54
CA THR A 146 -11.61 31.59 0.08
C THR A 146 -12.34 31.29 1.40
N LYS A 147 -13.18 30.24 1.45
CA LYS A 147 -13.84 29.83 2.70
C LYS A 147 -12.85 29.45 3.81
N LEU A 148 -11.76 28.77 3.46
CA LEU A 148 -10.67 28.46 4.39
C LEU A 148 -10.01 29.74 4.91
N ALA A 149 -9.85 30.77 4.07
CA ALA A 149 -9.37 32.07 4.49
C ALA A 149 -10.37 32.78 5.42
N GLU A 150 -11.67 32.70 5.16
CA GLU A 150 -12.69 33.39 5.97
C GLU A 150 -12.96 32.70 7.32
N ASP A 151 -12.83 31.38 7.39
CA ASP A 151 -13.23 30.56 8.55
C ASP A 151 -12.28 29.35 8.73
N ASN A 152 -11.03 29.65 9.09
CA ASN A 152 -9.97 28.63 9.14
C ASN A 152 -10.25 27.52 10.16
N GLU A 153 -10.84 27.82 11.32
CA GLU A 153 -11.13 26.83 12.38
C GLU A 153 -12.02 25.70 11.87
N ASN A 154 -13.00 26.02 11.02
CA ASN A 154 -13.86 25.01 10.44
C ASN A 154 -13.07 24.17 9.42
N TRP A 155 -12.34 24.79 8.48
CA TRP A 155 -11.75 24.08 7.34
C TRP A 155 -10.33 23.53 7.59
N LEU A 156 -9.77 23.73 8.78
CA LEU A 156 -8.40 23.34 9.13
C LEU A 156 -8.14 21.84 8.90
N GLU A 157 -9.11 20.99 9.20
CA GLU A 157 -8.97 19.54 9.06
C GLU A 157 -8.81 19.10 7.59
N VAL A 158 -9.20 19.93 6.62
CA VAL A 158 -9.18 19.59 5.18
C VAL A 158 -8.32 20.56 4.36
N SER A 159 -7.53 21.41 5.02
CA SER A 159 -6.75 22.46 4.35
C SER A 159 -5.70 21.89 3.39
N ASP A 160 -5.08 20.76 3.77
CA ASP A 160 -4.11 20.05 2.93
C ASP A 160 -4.73 19.66 1.57
N THR A 161 -5.97 19.15 1.61
CA THR A 161 -6.71 18.71 0.44
C THR A 161 -7.14 19.91 -0.41
N ILE A 162 -7.58 21.01 0.23
CA ILE A 162 -7.90 22.25 -0.49
C ILE A 162 -6.68 22.78 -1.25
N PHE A 163 -5.50 22.78 -0.61
CA PHE A 163 -4.26 23.24 -1.24
C PHE A 163 -3.83 22.35 -2.40
N LYS A 164 -3.82 21.02 -2.21
CA LYS A 164 -3.54 20.05 -3.28
C LYS A 164 -4.50 20.23 -4.46
N SER A 165 -5.80 20.30 -4.19
CA SER A 165 -6.82 20.55 -5.20
C SER A 165 -6.59 21.87 -5.94
N TYR A 166 -6.18 22.94 -5.25
CA TYR A 166 -5.89 24.22 -5.89
C TYR A 166 -4.72 24.10 -6.87
N LEU A 167 -3.59 23.53 -6.43
CA LEU A 167 -2.43 23.35 -7.30
C LEU A 167 -2.75 22.45 -8.50
N THR A 168 -3.45 21.33 -8.27
CA THR A 168 -3.81 20.40 -9.36
C THR A 168 -4.77 21.01 -10.39
N ALA A 169 -5.79 21.77 -9.95
CA ALA A 169 -6.78 22.36 -10.87
C ALA A 169 -6.21 23.42 -11.80
N TYR A 170 -5.10 24.04 -11.39
CA TYR A 170 -4.42 25.11 -12.09
C TYR A 170 -3.03 24.69 -12.60
N ALA A 171 -2.74 23.39 -12.68
CA ALA A 171 -1.43 22.86 -13.09
C ALA A 171 -0.94 23.36 -14.46
N ASP A 172 -1.85 23.83 -15.32
CA ASP A 172 -1.49 24.35 -16.65
C ASP A 172 -1.06 25.84 -16.62
N GLU A 173 -1.18 26.50 -15.46
CA GLU A 173 -0.82 27.90 -15.19
C GLU A 173 0.38 27.98 -14.22
N PRO A 174 1.18 29.06 -14.25
CA PRO A 174 2.22 29.32 -13.25
C PRO A 174 1.56 29.72 -11.90
N ILE A 175 0.98 28.75 -11.21
CA ILE A 175 0.03 28.98 -10.11
C ILE A 175 0.71 29.11 -8.74
N ILE A 176 1.88 28.50 -8.54
CA ILE A 176 2.51 28.37 -7.21
C ILE A 176 2.77 29.74 -6.58
N LEU A 177 3.27 30.71 -7.36
CA LEU A 177 3.45 32.08 -6.86
C LEU A 177 2.13 32.73 -6.45
N ARG A 178 1.08 32.61 -7.27
CA ARG A 178 -0.25 33.15 -6.93
C ARG A 178 -0.82 32.50 -5.67
N PHE A 179 -0.60 31.20 -5.50
CA PHE A 179 -1.01 30.44 -4.32
C PHE A 179 -0.30 30.95 -3.05
N LEU A 180 1.04 31.11 -3.10
CA LEU A 180 1.80 31.64 -1.97
C LEU A 180 1.48 33.11 -1.67
N ASP A 181 1.27 33.93 -2.70
CA ASP A 181 0.81 35.31 -2.56
C ASP A 181 -0.56 35.39 -1.90
N PHE A 182 -1.49 34.49 -2.25
CA PHE A 182 -2.80 34.40 -1.62
C PHE A 182 -2.69 34.13 -0.12
N ILE A 183 -1.87 33.15 0.30
CA ILE A 183 -1.63 32.87 1.71
C ILE A 183 -0.99 34.08 2.39
N GLY A 184 -0.02 34.74 1.74
CA GLY A 184 0.64 35.93 2.26
C GLY A 184 -0.33 37.09 2.54
N GLN A 185 -1.36 37.26 1.73
CA GLN A 185 -2.40 38.28 1.88
C GLN A 185 -3.42 37.98 2.99
N HIS A 186 -3.42 36.76 3.54
CA HIS A 186 -4.38 36.29 4.55
C HIS A 186 -3.66 35.81 5.82
N PRO A 187 -3.39 36.70 6.80
CA PRO A 187 -2.64 36.38 8.02
C PRO A 187 -3.15 35.15 8.81
N GLN A 188 -4.45 34.91 8.81
CA GLN A 188 -5.09 33.76 9.44
C GLN A 188 -4.71 32.40 8.81
N LEU A 189 -4.16 32.41 7.58
CA LEU A 189 -3.64 31.23 6.90
C LEU A 189 -2.15 31.02 7.12
N HIS A 190 -1.44 31.96 7.75
CA HIS A 190 0.03 31.84 7.91
C HIS A 190 0.42 30.58 8.69
N MET A 191 -0.39 30.17 9.66
CA MET A 191 -0.21 28.89 10.39
C MET A 191 -0.24 27.63 9.50
N LEU A 192 -0.65 27.77 8.24
CA LEU A 192 -0.74 26.70 7.26
C LEU A 192 0.38 26.72 6.21
N TYR A 193 1.39 27.60 6.35
CA TYR A 193 2.51 27.62 5.41
C TYR A 193 3.20 26.26 5.28
N ASP A 194 3.41 25.54 6.37
CA ASP A 194 3.99 24.19 6.30
C ASP A 194 3.13 23.25 5.43
N ALA A 195 1.80 23.30 5.60
CA ALA A 195 0.88 22.46 4.81
C ALA A 195 0.85 22.90 3.35
N ALA A 196 0.97 24.21 3.08
CA ALA A 196 1.08 24.74 1.73
C ALA A 196 2.38 24.29 1.04
N PHE A 197 3.50 24.28 1.77
CA PHE A 197 4.77 23.79 1.26
C PHE A 197 4.76 22.28 1.01
N VAL A 198 4.17 21.47 1.91
CA VAL A 198 3.95 20.04 1.65
C VAL A 198 3.08 19.84 0.40
N ALA A 199 2.00 20.62 0.23
CA ALA A 199 1.16 20.54 -0.96
C ALA A 199 1.91 20.93 -2.25
N ILE A 200 2.85 21.89 -2.18
CA ILE A 200 3.73 22.24 -3.30
C ILE A 200 4.69 21.08 -3.61
N GLY A 201 5.28 20.46 -2.59
CA GLY A 201 6.08 19.24 -2.73
C GLY A 201 5.31 18.15 -3.44
N ASP A 202 4.14 17.77 -2.93
CA ASP A 202 3.28 16.75 -3.53
C ASP A 202 2.88 17.09 -4.98
N PHE A 203 2.61 18.36 -5.28
CA PHE A 203 2.32 18.82 -6.65
C PHE A 203 3.52 18.70 -7.60
N CYS A 204 4.72 18.74 -7.04
CA CYS A 204 5.99 18.58 -7.73
C CYS A 204 6.51 17.13 -7.68
N ASP A 205 5.69 16.18 -7.23
CA ASP A 205 6.05 14.78 -6.94
C ASP A 205 7.27 14.64 -6.02
N GLU A 206 7.49 15.62 -5.14
CA GLU A 206 8.48 15.59 -4.07
C GLU A 206 7.79 15.23 -2.76
N TRP A 207 8.16 14.08 -2.17
CA TRP A 207 7.57 13.66 -0.92
C TRP A 207 8.42 14.13 0.28
N TYR A 208 7.81 14.95 1.13
CA TYR A 208 8.35 15.27 2.46
C TYR A 208 7.23 15.58 3.45
N GLU A 209 7.40 15.15 4.69
CA GLU A 209 6.45 15.38 5.76
C GLU A 209 6.59 16.77 6.38
N LYS A 210 5.52 17.24 7.02
CA LYS A 210 5.49 18.52 7.73
C LYS A 210 6.61 18.65 8.78
N ASP A 211 6.99 17.55 9.41
CA ASP A 211 8.01 17.55 10.44
C ASP A 211 9.43 17.70 9.87
N PHE A 212 9.65 17.37 8.59
CA PHE A 212 10.93 17.63 7.90
C PHE A 212 11.13 19.10 7.54
N LEU A 213 10.08 19.93 7.68
CA LEU A 213 10.10 21.37 7.44
C LEU A 213 10.34 22.18 8.72
N LYS A 214 10.81 21.52 9.80
CA LYS A 214 11.08 22.15 11.10
C LYS A 214 12.43 21.69 11.62
N MET A 215 13.06 22.52 12.45
CA MET A 215 14.26 22.08 13.17
C MET A 215 13.87 21.01 14.20
N VAL A 216 14.72 20.00 14.36
CA VAL A 216 14.55 18.95 15.37
C VAL A 216 15.37 19.33 16.59
N LYS A 217 14.84 19.10 17.79
CA LYS A 217 15.64 19.26 19.01
C LYS A 217 16.41 17.99 19.29
N ASP A 218 17.73 18.10 19.33
CA ASP A 218 18.59 17.04 19.82
C ASP A 218 18.34 16.81 21.32
N GLU A 219 18.05 15.57 21.70
CA GLU A 219 17.63 15.23 23.06
C GLU A 219 18.79 15.33 24.08
N GLU A 220 20.02 15.10 23.64
CA GLU A 220 21.20 15.08 24.52
C GLU A 220 21.74 16.49 24.79
N THR A 221 21.74 17.35 23.78
CA THR A 221 22.35 18.69 23.79
C THR A 221 21.32 19.81 23.86
N GLY A 222 20.05 19.52 23.57
CA GLY A 222 18.95 20.48 23.52
C GLY A 222 19.06 21.50 22.38
N LYS A 223 19.93 21.26 21.40
CA LYS A 223 20.16 22.16 20.27
C LYS A 223 19.20 21.87 19.12
N ASP A 224 18.85 22.92 18.40
CA ASP A 224 18.09 22.79 17.15
C ASP A 224 19.03 22.27 16.05
N GLU A 225 18.69 21.12 15.48
CA GLU A 225 19.41 20.43 14.42
C GLU A 225 18.59 20.39 13.13
N VAL A 226 19.31 20.28 12.02
CA VAL A 226 18.71 20.09 10.69
C VAL A 226 18.17 18.65 10.62
N PRO A 227 16.93 18.41 10.17
CA PRO A 227 16.42 17.05 9.97
C PRO A 227 17.35 16.23 9.07
N ALA A 228 17.59 14.96 9.43
CA ALA A 228 18.48 14.07 8.67
C ALA A 228 18.13 14.00 7.17
N MET A 229 16.83 13.90 6.85
CA MET A 229 16.38 13.85 5.45
C MET A 229 16.69 15.14 4.67
N LEU A 230 16.65 16.30 5.33
CA LEU A 230 17.03 17.58 4.72
C LEU A 230 18.55 17.65 4.54
N GLU A 231 19.32 17.15 5.50
CA GLU A 231 20.77 17.02 5.37
C GLU A 231 21.14 16.12 4.19
N ASP A 232 20.54 14.93 4.06
CA ASP A 232 20.79 14.01 2.94
C ASP A 232 20.57 14.67 1.58
N ASN A 233 19.52 15.47 1.43
CA ASN A 233 19.25 16.23 0.20
C ASN A 233 20.31 17.31 -0.07
N ILE A 234 20.84 17.98 0.96
CA ILE A 234 21.97 18.92 0.82
C ILE A 234 23.22 18.19 0.33
N TYR A 235 23.51 17.01 0.86
CA TYR A 235 24.65 16.20 0.41
C TYR A 235 24.44 15.70 -1.01
N TYR A 236 23.23 15.24 -1.36
CA TYR A 236 22.87 14.79 -2.70
C TYR A 236 23.12 15.89 -3.73
N ILE A 237 22.61 17.11 -3.50
CA ILE A 237 22.85 18.28 -4.36
C ILE A 237 24.35 18.53 -4.56
N HIS A 238 25.15 18.39 -3.49
CA HIS A 238 26.60 18.60 -3.58
C HIS A 238 27.30 17.51 -4.40
N GLN A 239 26.91 16.25 -4.25
CA GLN A 239 27.46 15.12 -5.00
C GLN A 239 27.18 15.25 -6.52
N HIS A 240 26.08 15.89 -6.89
CA HIS A 240 25.71 16.16 -8.29
C HIS A 240 26.31 17.48 -8.83
N GLY A 241 27.24 18.11 -8.11
CA GLY A 241 27.98 19.28 -8.59
C GLY A 241 27.27 20.63 -8.38
N HIS A 242 26.09 20.64 -7.76
CA HIS A 242 25.24 21.83 -7.60
C HIS A 242 25.29 22.44 -6.19
N GLY A 243 26.42 22.26 -5.48
CA GLY A 243 26.56 22.63 -4.07
C GLY A 243 26.30 24.11 -3.75
N LEU A 244 25.55 24.39 -2.67
CA LEU A 244 25.28 25.76 -2.20
C LEU A 244 26.49 26.45 -1.51
N GLY A 245 27.61 25.74 -1.40
CA GLY A 245 28.87 26.17 -0.82
C GLY A 245 30.02 25.27 -1.27
N LYS A 246 31.23 25.50 -0.73
CA LYS A 246 32.40 24.67 -1.08
C LYS A 246 32.28 23.24 -0.56
N LYS A 247 31.47 23.03 0.48
CA LYS A 247 31.22 21.74 1.12
C LYS A 247 29.78 21.72 1.67
N PRO A 248 29.12 20.55 1.77
CA PRO A 248 27.73 20.45 2.24
C PRO A 248 27.53 20.98 3.66
N GLU A 249 28.51 20.82 4.57
CA GLU A 249 28.40 21.28 5.96
C GLU A 249 28.32 22.82 6.07
N GLN A 250 28.70 23.55 5.02
CA GLN A 250 28.50 24.99 4.97
C GLN A 250 27.01 25.33 4.84
N SER A 251 26.28 24.57 4.03
CA SER A 251 24.84 24.73 3.84
C SER A 251 24.07 24.33 5.09
N VAL A 252 24.44 23.21 5.74
CA VAL A 252 23.89 22.80 7.05
C VAL A 252 24.08 23.91 8.08
N LYS A 253 25.29 24.46 8.19
CA LYS A 253 25.58 25.61 9.07
C LYS A 253 24.82 26.89 8.71
N MET A 254 24.33 27.03 7.48
CA MET A 254 23.46 28.15 7.11
C MET A 254 22.05 27.95 7.68
N PHE A 255 21.52 26.72 7.67
CA PHE A 255 20.25 26.39 8.32
C PHE A 255 20.31 26.60 9.84
N GLU A 256 21.35 26.08 10.50
CA GLU A 256 21.58 26.26 11.95
C GLU A 256 21.66 27.74 12.36
N LYS A 257 22.15 28.60 11.45
CA LYS A 257 22.29 30.05 11.69
C LYS A 257 21.07 30.86 11.25
N GLY A 258 20.00 30.22 10.81
CA GLY A 258 18.79 30.90 10.34
C GLY A 258 18.97 31.70 9.05
N LYS A 259 19.95 31.35 8.20
CA LYS A 259 20.26 32.06 6.94
C LYS A 259 19.39 31.59 5.77
N TYR A 260 18.09 31.45 6.01
CA TYR A 260 17.16 30.83 5.08
C TYR A 260 17.01 31.60 3.75
N ASP A 261 16.95 32.93 3.79
CA ASP A 261 16.92 33.78 2.58
C ASP A 261 18.16 33.56 1.69
N GLU A 262 19.34 33.41 2.30
CA GLU A 262 20.61 33.18 1.59
C GLU A 262 20.63 31.78 0.92
N ILE A 263 20.05 30.77 1.60
CA ILE A 263 19.90 29.41 1.06
C ILE A 263 19.00 29.42 -0.18
N VAL A 264 17.80 30.00 -0.08
CA VAL A 264 16.84 30.07 -1.19
C VAL A 264 17.44 30.85 -2.37
N GLN A 265 18.14 31.96 -2.11
CA GLN A 265 18.82 32.72 -3.16
C GLN A 265 19.88 31.88 -3.90
N LYS A 266 20.68 31.10 -3.18
CA LYS A 266 21.70 30.23 -3.77
C LYS A 266 21.06 29.12 -4.62
N ILE A 267 19.99 28.50 -4.13
CA ILE A 267 19.23 27.48 -4.88
C ILE A 267 18.70 28.07 -6.18
N TYR A 268 18.03 29.23 -6.12
CA TYR A 268 17.52 29.91 -7.30
C TYR A 268 18.63 30.20 -8.34
N GLN A 269 19.80 30.67 -7.88
CA GLN A 269 20.95 30.89 -8.76
C GLN A 269 21.45 29.60 -9.43
N GLN A 270 21.50 28.48 -8.70
CA GLN A 270 21.85 27.17 -9.27
C GLN A 270 20.82 26.73 -10.31
N THR A 271 19.52 26.93 -10.03
CA THR A 271 18.45 26.64 -10.99
C THR A 271 18.63 27.43 -12.29
N ILE A 272 18.89 28.74 -12.23
CA ILE A 272 19.13 29.55 -13.43
C ILE A 272 20.38 29.07 -14.19
N GLY A 273 21.48 28.78 -13.48
CA GLY A 273 22.70 28.27 -14.09
C GLY A 273 22.49 26.95 -14.84
N LEU A 274 21.74 26.02 -14.23
CA LEU A 274 21.36 24.75 -14.86
C LEU A 274 20.56 24.99 -16.15
N LEU A 275 19.57 25.90 -16.12
CA LEU A 275 18.77 26.22 -17.31
C LEU A 275 19.61 26.80 -18.45
N GLU A 276 20.54 27.72 -18.14
CA GLU A 276 21.45 28.29 -19.13
C GLU A 276 22.39 27.22 -19.73
N GLU A 277 22.92 26.32 -18.90
CA GLU A 277 23.75 25.20 -19.34
C GLU A 277 22.99 24.28 -20.29
N LYS A 278 21.81 23.79 -19.88
CA LYS A 278 21.01 22.85 -20.68
C LYS A 278 20.49 23.50 -21.97
N LYS A 279 20.16 24.79 -21.93
CA LYS A 279 19.84 25.58 -23.11
C LYS A 279 21.01 25.66 -24.09
N SER A 280 22.23 25.86 -23.59
CA SER A 280 23.44 25.82 -24.42
C SER A 280 23.74 24.42 -24.98
N GLN A 281 23.45 23.37 -24.20
CA GLN A 281 23.71 21.98 -24.59
C GLN A 281 22.74 21.48 -25.67
N HIS A 282 21.45 21.80 -25.54
CA HIS A 282 20.39 21.27 -26.41
C HIS A 282 19.99 22.22 -27.54
N GLY A 283 20.37 23.50 -27.46
CA GLY A 283 20.03 24.54 -28.42
C GLY A 283 18.68 25.21 -28.13
N GLU A 284 18.54 26.46 -28.60
CA GLU A 284 17.39 27.33 -28.35
C GLU A 284 16.05 26.69 -28.75
N GLU A 285 16.01 26.03 -29.90
CA GLU A 285 14.78 25.44 -30.45
C GLU A 285 14.27 24.30 -29.58
N ASN A 286 15.14 23.35 -29.23
CA ASN A 286 14.81 22.22 -28.37
C ASN A 286 14.42 22.67 -26.96
N TYR A 287 15.15 23.64 -26.41
CA TYR A 287 14.82 24.23 -25.12
C TYR A 287 13.45 24.93 -25.15
N SER A 288 13.15 25.68 -26.23
CA SER A 288 11.84 26.34 -26.41
C SER A 288 10.68 25.36 -26.59
N LEU A 289 10.94 24.17 -27.12
CA LEU A 289 9.94 23.10 -27.19
C LEU A 289 9.70 22.47 -25.82
N TRP A 290 10.78 22.18 -25.08
CA TRP A 290 10.71 21.66 -23.71
C TRP A 290 10.04 22.65 -22.75
N GLU A 291 10.34 23.95 -22.86
CA GLU A 291 9.79 25.01 -21.99
C GLU A 291 8.26 25.14 -22.11
N LYS A 292 7.68 24.70 -23.24
CA LYS A 292 6.22 24.64 -23.42
C LYS A 292 5.57 23.44 -22.74
N GLY A 293 6.37 22.45 -22.32
CA GLY A 293 5.94 21.31 -21.53
C GLY A 293 5.60 21.68 -20.09
N ARG A 294 4.96 20.74 -19.38
CA ARG A 294 4.49 20.90 -17.99
C ARG A 294 4.88 19.70 -17.11
N GLY A 295 5.95 19.00 -17.47
CA GLY A 295 6.43 17.87 -16.67
C GLY A 295 7.04 18.32 -15.34
N ARG A 296 7.24 17.35 -14.44
CA ARG A 296 7.80 17.52 -13.08
C ARG A 296 8.98 18.52 -12.97
N PRO A 297 10.05 18.48 -13.79
CA PRO A 297 11.15 19.45 -13.68
C PRO A 297 10.68 20.90 -13.76
N ARG A 298 9.65 21.17 -14.57
CA ARG A 298 9.09 22.51 -14.74
C ARG A 298 8.36 22.96 -13.48
N HIS A 299 7.59 22.09 -12.85
CA HIS A 299 6.94 22.39 -11.58
C HIS A 299 7.98 22.70 -10.49
N ASN A 300 9.08 21.95 -10.41
CA ASN A 300 10.17 22.22 -9.44
C ASN A 300 10.78 23.61 -9.66
N ILE A 301 11.07 23.98 -10.91
CA ILE A 301 11.62 25.31 -11.26
C ILE A 301 10.64 26.42 -10.88
N GLU A 302 9.36 26.26 -11.22
CA GLU A 302 8.32 27.25 -10.90
C GLU A 302 8.11 27.40 -9.39
N ALA A 303 8.19 26.30 -8.65
CA ALA A 303 8.11 26.28 -7.20
C ALA A 303 9.30 27.02 -6.55
N ILE A 304 10.52 26.73 -7.00
CA ILE A 304 11.75 27.39 -6.51
C ILE A 304 11.69 28.90 -6.78
N ASP A 305 11.31 29.31 -8.00
CA ASP A 305 11.16 30.73 -8.36
C ASP A 305 10.07 31.42 -7.51
N ALA A 306 8.95 30.75 -7.26
CA ALA A 306 7.89 31.26 -6.39
C ALA A 306 8.37 31.43 -4.93
N ILE A 307 9.05 30.43 -4.37
CA ILE A 307 9.63 30.50 -3.02
C ILE A 307 10.63 31.64 -2.91
N TYR A 308 11.52 31.78 -3.89
CA TYR A 308 12.50 32.88 -3.96
C TYR A 308 11.84 34.27 -3.95
N LYS A 309 10.71 34.43 -4.64
CA LYS A 309 9.99 35.72 -4.68
C LYS A 309 9.31 36.07 -3.37
N VAL A 310 8.86 35.07 -2.60
CA VAL A 310 8.10 35.32 -1.35
C VAL A 310 8.95 35.28 -0.07
N ILE A 311 10.11 34.60 -0.07
CA ILE A 311 10.92 34.34 1.13
C ILE A 311 11.22 35.59 1.97
N GLY A 312 11.48 36.73 1.32
CA GLY A 312 11.78 37.99 2.00
C GLY A 312 10.62 38.55 2.82
N ASN A 313 9.38 38.21 2.44
CA ASN A 313 8.15 38.68 3.06
C ASN A 313 7.50 37.66 4.02
N LEU A 314 8.02 36.42 4.08
CA LEU A 314 7.48 35.40 4.97
C LEU A 314 7.73 35.74 6.44
N PRO A 315 6.78 35.44 7.35
CA PRO A 315 7.04 35.50 8.79
C PRO A 315 8.24 34.60 9.15
N GLY A 316 9.06 35.05 10.10
CA GLY A 316 10.35 34.43 10.40
C GLY A 316 10.28 32.93 10.72
N GLU A 317 9.22 32.49 11.39
CA GLU A 317 8.97 31.09 11.76
C GLU A 317 8.74 30.15 10.56
N TYR A 318 8.33 30.66 9.38
CA TYR A 318 8.08 29.85 8.18
C TYR A 318 9.22 29.92 7.15
N LYS A 319 10.23 30.76 7.39
CA LYS A 319 11.38 30.87 6.47
C LYS A 319 12.20 29.58 6.40
N MET A 320 12.27 28.84 7.51
CA MET A 320 12.94 27.54 7.56
C MET A 320 12.23 26.53 6.64
N ALA A 321 10.90 26.40 6.78
CA ALA A 321 10.09 25.52 5.94
C ALA A 321 10.24 25.85 4.45
N ALA A 322 10.19 27.13 4.10
CA ALA A 322 10.41 27.59 2.72
C ALA A 322 11.80 27.22 2.17
N ALA A 323 12.85 27.41 2.98
CA ALA A 323 14.21 27.01 2.59
C ALA A 323 14.38 25.49 2.48
N ALA A 324 13.79 24.73 3.39
CA ALA A 324 13.78 23.27 3.35
C ALA A 324 13.08 22.76 2.08
N SER A 325 11.88 23.27 1.77
CA SER A 325 11.17 22.94 0.54
C SER A 325 11.96 23.28 -0.72
N ALA A 326 12.63 24.44 -0.77
CA ALA A 326 13.50 24.78 -1.90
C ALA A 326 14.65 23.77 -2.07
N VAL A 327 15.21 23.25 -0.98
CA VAL A 327 16.25 22.20 -1.02
C VAL A 327 15.67 20.91 -1.60
N PHE A 328 14.54 20.42 -1.10
CA PHE A 328 13.90 19.21 -1.61
C PHE A 328 13.57 19.32 -3.11
N LEU A 329 12.92 20.42 -3.52
CA LEU A 329 12.56 20.68 -4.92
C LEU A 329 13.79 20.73 -5.84
N PHE A 330 14.90 21.32 -5.37
CA PHE A 330 16.12 21.41 -6.16
C PHE A 330 16.88 20.09 -6.20
N SER A 331 16.82 19.29 -5.14
CA SER A 331 17.36 17.93 -5.11
C SER A 331 16.68 17.04 -6.17
N GLY A 332 15.34 17.03 -6.20
CA GLY A 332 14.59 16.34 -7.25
C GLY A 332 14.82 16.91 -8.66
N LEU A 333 15.04 18.23 -8.79
CA LEU A 333 15.44 18.82 -10.07
C LEU A 333 16.85 18.36 -10.52
N ALA A 334 17.78 18.22 -9.58
CA ALA A 334 19.14 17.71 -9.86
C ALA A 334 19.10 16.24 -10.30
N GLU A 335 18.24 15.41 -9.69
CA GLU A 335 17.99 14.03 -10.13
C GLU A 335 17.44 13.99 -11.57
N LEU A 336 16.58 14.94 -11.91
CA LEU A 336 15.93 15.03 -13.23
C LEU A 336 16.70 15.89 -14.24
N GLU A 337 17.94 16.28 -13.98
CA GLU A 337 18.66 17.26 -14.80
C GLU A 337 18.78 16.87 -16.28
N MET A 338 18.83 15.56 -16.58
CA MET A 338 18.93 15.06 -17.95
C MET A 338 17.67 15.28 -18.79
N SER A 339 16.53 15.49 -18.12
CA SER A 339 15.24 15.78 -18.76
C SER A 339 15.08 17.26 -19.11
N VAL A 340 15.87 18.14 -18.48
CA VAL A 340 15.79 19.59 -18.67
C VAL A 340 16.29 19.98 -20.06
N GLY A 341 15.42 20.60 -20.86
CA GLY A 341 15.74 21.10 -22.19
C GLY A 341 15.80 20.05 -23.29
N ARG A 342 15.45 18.78 -23.01
CA ARG A 342 15.53 17.67 -23.96
C ARG A 342 14.14 17.28 -24.51
N PRO A 343 13.87 17.41 -25.82
CA PRO A 343 12.59 17.02 -26.41
C PRO A 343 12.52 15.50 -26.62
N ILE A 344 11.76 14.81 -25.76
CA ILE A 344 11.69 13.35 -25.69
C ILE A 344 11.31 12.70 -27.03
N ARG A 345 10.33 13.26 -27.74
CA ARG A 345 9.86 12.76 -29.04
C ARG A 345 10.90 12.78 -30.17
N GLN A 346 12.02 13.46 -29.98
CA GLN A 346 13.08 13.60 -30.98
C GLN A 346 14.32 12.75 -30.64
N MET A 347 14.27 11.97 -29.55
CA MET A 347 15.39 11.09 -29.21
C MET A 347 15.52 9.96 -30.24
N ASP A 348 16.77 9.65 -30.59
CA ASP A 348 17.07 8.36 -31.24
C ASP A 348 16.94 7.20 -30.25
N ILE A 349 16.86 5.97 -30.75
CA ILE A 349 16.65 4.76 -29.94
C ILE A 349 17.73 4.60 -28.87
N LYS A 350 18.99 4.90 -29.21
CA LYS A 350 20.11 4.77 -28.27
C LYS A 350 19.95 5.75 -27.10
N THR A 351 19.67 7.01 -27.42
CA THR A 351 19.46 8.08 -26.45
C THR A 351 18.22 7.81 -25.59
N ALA A 352 17.14 7.31 -26.19
CA ALA A 352 15.93 6.91 -25.48
C ALA A 352 16.22 5.76 -24.51
N LEU A 353 16.98 4.74 -24.91
CA LEU A 353 17.36 3.62 -24.05
C LEU A 353 18.27 4.08 -22.90
N GLU A 354 19.29 4.90 -23.17
CA GLU A 354 20.15 5.47 -22.14
C GLU A 354 19.35 6.33 -21.14
N PHE A 355 18.38 7.09 -21.63
CA PHE A 355 17.50 7.91 -20.80
C PHE A 355 16.49 7.07 -19.98
N PHE A 356 16.01 5.96 -20.54
CA PHE A 356 15.09 5.02 -19.90
C PHE A 356 15.77 4.25 -18.76
N LEU A 357 17.02 3.85 -18.95
CA LEU A 357 17.82 3.11 -17.97
C LEU A 357 18.51 4.02 -16.93
N HIS A 358 18.31 5.34 -17.02
CA HIS A 358 18.95 6.29 -16.11
C HIS A 358 18.37 6.23 -14.68
N GLN A 359 19.24 6.48 -13.70
CA GLN A 359 18.95 6.48 -12.27
C GLN A 359 18.13 7.73 -11.87
N ARG A 360 16.86 7.76 -12.25
CA ARG A 360 15.92 8.85 -11.93
C ARG A 360 14.54 8.31 -11.58
N SER A 361 13.68 9.17 -11.06
CA SER A 361 12.26 8.93 -10.90
C SER A 361 11.53 8.92 -12.25
N ASP A 362 10.34 8.31 -12.27
CA ASP A 362 9.44 8.32 -13.42
C ASP A 362 8.98 9.75 -13.75
N ILE A 363 8.71 10.00 -15.03
CA ILE A 363 8.22 11.28 -15.55
C ILE A 363 6.93 11.07 -16.37
N ASP A 364 6.17 12.12 -16.60
CA ASP A 364 4.92 12.04 -17.37
C ASP A 364 5.12 11.49 -18.78
N GLU A 365 6.32 11.69 -19.35
CA GLU A 365 6.65 11.31 -20.71
C GLU A 365 7.24 9.89 -20.87
N GLU A 366 7.21 9.04 -19.85
CA GLU A 366 7.71 7.64 -19.94
C GLU A 366 7.06 6.85 -21.08
N GLU A 367 5.77 7.06 -21.32
CA GLU A 367 5.05 6.37 -22.40
C GLU A 367 5.59 6.78 -23.78
N GLU A 368 6.05 8.01 -23.96
CA GLU A 368 6.67 8.44 -25.24
C GLU A 368 8.00 7.71 -25.48
N ILE A 369 8.78 7.50 -24.42
CA ILE A 369 10.04 6.76 -24.47
C ILE A 369 9.77 5.29 -24.81
N ILE A 370 8.80 4.67 -24.14
CA ILE A 370 8.37 3.30 -24.40
C ILE A 370 7.92 3.14 -25.86
N ASN A 371 7.19 4.12 -26.41
CA ASN A 371 6.76 4.10 -27.81
C ASN A 371 7.95 4.16 -28.79
N ILE A 372 8.98 4.96 -28.50
CA ILE A 372 10.23 4.99 -29.29
C ILE A 372 10.94 3.63 -29.25
N LEU A 373 11.04 3.03 -28.05
CA LEU A 373 11.68 1.72 -27.88
C LEU A 373 10.91 0.60 -28.57
N ASN A 374 9.58 0.59 -28.48
CA ASN A 374 8.71 -0.40 -29.12
C ASN A 374 8.70 -0.31 -30.65
N ALA A 375 8.88 0.89 -31.22
CA ALA A 375 8.97 1.09 -32.66
C ALA A 375 10.30 0.61 -33.26
N SER A 376 11.29 0.25 -32.42
CA SER A 376 12.60 -0.22 -32.84
C SER A 376 12.57 -1.62 -33.46
N ASN A 377 13.35 -1.81 -34.54
CA ASN A 377 13.63 -3.14 -35.08
C ASN A 377 14.68 -3.91 -34.24
N GLU A 378 15.25 -3.31 -33.20
CA GLU A 378 16.31 -3.87 -32.34
C GLU A 378 15.76 -4.40 -31.00
N ARG A 379 14.51 -4.89 -30.98
CA ARG A 379 13.78 -5.29 -29.77
C ARG A 379 14.55 -6.27 -28.88
N GLU A 380 15.21 -7.27 -29.45
CA GLU A 380 15.98 -8.26 -28.67
C GLU A 380 17.15 -7.61 -27.90
N LYS A 381 17.88 -6.68 -28.54
CA LYS A 381 18.98 -5.95 -27.89
C LYS A 381 18.49 -5.01 -26.80
N ILE A 382 17.31 -4.39 -27.00
CA ILE A 382 16.68 -3.54 -25.99
C ILE A 382 16.32 -4.40 -24.76
N ILE A 383 15.68 -5.56 -24.97
CA ILE A 383 15.35 -6.51 -23.89
C ILE A 383 16.62 -6.98 -23.17
N GLU A 384 17.68 -7.33 -23.91
CA GLU A 384 18.97 -7.74 -23.33
C GLU A 384 19.60 -6.61 -22.49
N SER A 385 19.55 -5.37 -22.98
CA SER A 385 20.07 -4.21 -22.25
C SER A 385 19.28 -3.92 -20.98
N CYS A 386 17.95 -4.07 -21.03
CA CYS A 386 17.08 -3.96 -19.87
C CYS A 386 17.41 -5.00 -18.80
N PHE A 387 17.53 -6.29 -19.17
CA PHE A 387 17.94 -7.34 -18.24
C PHE A 387 19.34 -7.10 -17.67
N LYS A 388 20.28 -6.67 -18.51
CA LYS A 388 21.63 -6.32 -18.06
C LYS A 388 21.59 -5.20 -17.01
N SER A 389 20.79 -4.16 -17.23
CA SER A 389 20.62 -3.06 -16.27
C SER A 389 20.06 -3.55 -14.93
N LEU A 390 19.03 -4.41 -14.95
CA LEU A 390 18.43 -4.98 -13.73
C LEU A 390 19.47 -5.78 -12.91
N LEU A 391 20.34 -6.53 -13.58
CA LEU A 391 21.35 -7.37 -12.94
C LEU A 391 22.56 -6.57 -12.44
N GLU A 392 22.98 -5.54 -13.18
CA GLU A 392 24.15 -4.72 -12.82
C GLU A 392 23.83 -3.67 -11.76
N ASN A 393 22.57 -3.22 -11.66
CA ASN A 393 22.13 -2.17 -10.74
C ASN A 393 20.79 -2.56 -10.07
N PRO A 394 20.77 -3.50 -9.11
CA PRO A 394 19.52 -3.98 -8.50
C PRO A 394 18.75 -2.91 -7.73
N ASP A 395 19.44 -1.89 -7.18
CA ASP A 395 18.83 -0.81 -6.38
C ASP A 395 18.44 0.41 -7.22
N SER A 396 18.44 0.27 -8.54
CA SER A 396 18.19 1.36 -9.47
C SER A 396 16.71 1.78 -9.46
N PRO A 397 16.38 3.09 -9.32
CA PRO A 397 15.01 3.55 -9.42
C PRO A 397 14.42 3.35 -10.83
N ALA A 398 15.25 3.13 -11.85
CA ALA A 398 14.78 2.76 -13.19
C ALA A 398 14.17 1.36 -13.27
N ASN A 399 14.42 0.49 -12.29
CA ASN A 399 14.08 -0.91 -12.41
C ASN A 399 12.55 -1.11 -12.51
N GLY A 400 11.76 -0.30 -11.79
CA GLY A 400 10.30 -0.35 -11.84
C GLY A 400 9.74 -0.23 -13.26
N ARG A 401 10.14 0.81 -13.99
CA ARG A 401 9.74 1.00 -15.40
C ARG A 401 10.35 -0.03 -16.34
N VAL A 402 11.58 -0.49 -16.09
CA VAL A 402 12.24 -1.53 -16.90
C VAL A 402 11.48 -2.85 -16.82
N VAL A 403 11.10 -3.27 -15.60
CA VAL A 403 10.27 -4.46 -15.38
C VAL A 403 8.92 -4.31 -16.07
N GLU A 404 8.27 -3.16 -15.93
CA GLU A 404 6.97 -2.91 -16.54
C GLU A 404 7.06 -3.02 -18.08
N PHE A 405 8.08 -2.43 -18.68
CA PHE A 405 8.38 -2.54 -20.11
C PHE A 405 8.62 -3.99 -20.54
N LEU A 406 9.49 -4.72 -19.82
CA LEU A 406 9.81 -6.11 -20.11
C LEU A 406 8.57 -7.01 -20.00
N ALA A 407 7.75 -6.82 -18.97
CA ALA A 407 6.58 -7.64 -18.77
C ALA A 407 5.48 -7.34 -19.81
N LYS A 408 5.28 -6.07 -20.20
CA LYS A 408 4.37 -5.68 -21.30
C LYS A 408 4.74 -6.28 -22.67
N THR A 409 5.94 -6.85 -22.83
CA THR A 409 6.30 -7.58 -24.06
C THR A 409 5.41 -8.79 -24.33
N GLY A 410 4.88 -9.40 -23.26
CA GLY A 410 4.09 -10.64 -23.31
C GLY A 410 4.88 -11.89 -23.66
N ASP A 411 6.20 -11.81 -23.75
CA ASP A 411 7.08 -12.93 -24.12
C ASP A 411 7.29 -13.86 -22.91
N LYS A 412 6.96 -15.16 -23.08
CA LYS A 412 7.08 -16.17 -22.03
C LYS A 412 8.52 -16.30 -21.50
N ASP A 413 9.51 -16.20 -22.37
CA ASP A 413 10.92 -16.36 -21.98
C ASP A 413 11.42 -15.13 -21.22
N VAL A 414 10.92 -13.93 -21.56
CA VAL A 414 11.18 -12.71 -20.78
C VAL A 414 10.60 -12.86 -19.38
N ILE A 415 9.36 -13.31 -19.24
CA ILE A 415 8.78 -13.43 -17.90
C ILE A 415 9.46 -14.55 -17.08
N LYS A 416 9.80 -15.69 -17.68
CA LYS A 416 10.57 -16.75 -16.98
C LYS A 416 11.87 -16.20 -16.40
N LYS A 417 12.50 -15.22 -17.06
CA LYS A 417 13.71 -14.55 -16.57
C LYS A 417 13.43 -13.46 -15.53
N LEU A 418 12.26 -12.83 -15.54
CA LEU A 418 11.86 -11.84 -14.53
C LEU A 418 11.49 -12.48 -13.20
N LEU A 419 10.82 -13.64 -13.21
CA LEU A 419 10.33 -14.28 -11.99
C LEU A 419 11.40 -14.59 -10.93
N PRO A 420 12.61 -15.07 -11.24
CA PRO A 420 13.63 -15.35 -10.23
C PRO A 420 14.50 -14.12 -9.90
N LEU A 421 14.12 -12.92 -10.35
CA LEU A 421 14.85 -11.72 -9.94
C LEU A 421 14.48 -11.40 -8.49
N ASN A 422 15.35 -11.83 -7.57
CA ASN A 422 15.31 -11.43 -6.17
C ASN A 422 15.48 -9.90 -6.08
N THR A 423 14.36 -9.20 -5.95
CA THR A 423 14.24 -7.75 -6.01
C THR A 423 13.43 -7.26 -4.83
N ASP A 424 13.48 -5.96 -4.54
CA ASP A 424 12.66 -5.39 -3.47
C ASP A 424 11.15 -5.60 -3.71
N GLU A 425 10.35 -5.45 -2.65
CA GLU A 425 8.90 -5.64 -2.67
C GLU A 425 8.19 -4.74 -3.71
N TYR A 426 8.72 -3.53 -3.94
CA TYR A 426 8.15 -2.58 -4.90
C TYR A 426 8.30 -3.07 -6.34
N LEU A 427 9.52 -3.44 -6.74
CA LEU A 427 9.81 -3.96 -8.06
C LEU A 427 9.07 -5.28 -8.31
N TRP A 428 8.97 -6.08 -7.26
CA TRP A 428 8.16 -7.28 -7.27
C TRP A 428 6.69 -7.01 -7.58
N HIS A 429 6.05 -6.03 -6.93
CA HIS A 429 4.67 -5.65 -7.28
C HIS A 429 4.50 -5.20 -8.74
N LYS A 430 5.52 -4.55 -9.32
CA LYS A 430 5.55 -4.20 -10.74
C LYS A 430 5.65 -5.44 -11.64
N ILE A 431 6.47 -6.42 -11.28
CA ILE A 431 6.52 -7.74 -11.94
C ILE A 431 5.11 -8.33 -11.89
N ILE A 432 4.54 -8.51 -10.70
CA ILE A 432 3.19 -9.06 -10.49
C ILE A 432 2.15 -8.40 -11.39
N GLY A 433 2.06 -7.07 -11.37
CA GLY A 433 1.03 -6.32 -12.07
C GLY A 433 1.08 -6.55 -13.58
N ALA A 434 2.26 -6.40 -14.16
CA ALA A 434 2.43 -6.53 -15.60
C ALA A 434 2.32 -7.99 -16.06
N VAL A 435 2.75 -8.92 -15.21
CA VAL A 435 2.61 -10.35 -15.40
C VAL A 435 1.14 -10.81 -15.40
N ARG A 436 0.30 -10.25 -14.51
CA ARG A 436 -1.15 -10.50 -14.49
C ARG A 436 -1.85 -10.09 -15.80
N GLU A 437 -1.46 -8.97 -16.39
CA GLU A 437 -2.07 -8.43 -17.61
C GLU A 437 -1.87 -9.37 -18.81
N VAL A 438 -0.65 -9.85 -19.00
CA VAL A 438 -0.28 -10.78 -20.08
C VAL A 438 -0.98 -12.14 -19.90
N TRP A 439 -1.06 -12.63 -18.67
CA TRP A 439 -1.32 -14.05 -18.40
C TRP A 439 -2.75 -14.43 -18.07
N SER A 440 -3.67 -13.46 -18.03
CA SER A 440 -5.12 -13.72 -18.22
C SER A 440 -5.44 -14.57 -19.47
N LYS A 441 -4.46 -14.80 -20.35
CA LYS A 441 -4.56 -15.53 -21.61
C LYS A 441 -3.84 -16.90 -21.63
N ALA A 442 -3.09 -17.33 -20.60
CA ALA A 442 -2.25 -18.56 -20.65
C ALA A 442 -2.02 -19.27 -19.28
N PRO A 443 -3.05 -19.80 -18.61
CA PRO A 443 -2.98 -20.39 -17.26
C PRO A 443 -2.11 -21.65 -17.16
N GLU A 444 -1.95 -22.40 -18.25
CA GLU A 444 -1.11 -23.61 -18.31
C GLU A 444 0.36 -23.35 -17.99
N PHE A 445 0.83 -22.12 -18.17
CA PHE A 445 2.20 -21.71 -17.87
C PHE A 445 2.47 -21.60 -16.36
N PHE A 446 1.48 -21.17 -15.57
CA PHE A 446 1.63 -21.14 -14.11
C PHE A 446 1.59 -22.52 -13.50
N LEU A 447 0.76 -23.39 -14.06
CA LEU A 447 0.75 -24.80 -13.68
C LEU A 447 2.14 -25.41 -13.89
N SER A 448 2.77 -25.14 -15.04
CA SER A 448 4.14 -25.61 -15.26
C SER A 448 5.13 -24.98 -14.30
N ILE A 449 5.01 -23.71 -13.91
CA ILE A 449 5.92 -23.13 -12.88
C ILE A 449 5.77 -23.84 -11.54
N ILE A 450 4.56 -24.13 -11.07
CA ILE A 450 4.35 -24.81 -9.79
C ILE A 450 4.79 -26.27 -9.87
N GLU A 451 4.51 -26.95 -10.98
CA GLU A 451 4.87 -28.36 -11.21
C GLU A 451 6.38 -28.55 -11.47
N GLU A 452 7.03 -27.61 -12.16
CA GLU A 452 8.47 -27.61 -12.46
C GLU A 452 9.30 -27.02 -11.31
N ALA A 453 8.68 -26.38 -10.31
CA ALA A 453 9.39 -25.78 -9.20
C ALA A 453 9.90 -26.80 -8.17
N GLU A 454 10.83 -27.64 -8.60
CA GLU A 454 12.08 -27.91 -7.84
C GLU A 454 13.08 -26.75 -8.03
N ILE A 455 12.60 -25.51 -8.21
CA ILE A 455 13.45 -24.33 -8.12
C ILE A 455 13.85 -24.24 -6.64
N GLU A 456 15.01 -24.80 -6.31
CA GLU A 456 15.72 -24.53 -5.06
C GLU A 456 15.87 -23.01 -4.94
N GLY A 457 15.40 -22.43 -3.83
CA GLY A 457 15.85 -21.12 -3.39
C GLY A 457 14.83 -20.02 -3.18
N GLU A 458 13.59 -20.10 -3.68
CA GLU A 458 12.69 -18.92 -3.62
C GLU A 458 11.22 -19.29 -3.34
N GLU A 459 10.92 -19.48 -2.05
CA GLU A 459 9.58 -19.75 -1.51
C GLU A 459 8.50 -18.81 -2.08
N TRP A 460 8.87 -17.54 -2.25
CA TRP A 460 8.03 -16.44 -2.75
C TRP A 460 7.57 -16.57 -4.20
N VAL A 461 8.38 -17.14 -5.13
CA VAL A 461 7.96 -17.34 -6.54
C VAL A 461 6.77 -18.29 -6.61
N ARG A 462 6.71 -19.25 -5.69
CA ARG A 462 5.62 -20.21 -5.61
C ARG A 462 4.39 -19.57 -4.95
N ASP A 463 4.57 -18.76 -3.91
CA ASP A 463 3.47 -18.03 -3.27
C ASP A 463 2.81 -17.07 -4.27
N PHE A 464 3.60 -16.45 -5.13
CA PHE A 464 3.12 -15.66 -6.26
C PHE A 464 2.30 -16.45 -7.26
N ALA A 465 2.84 -17.59 -7.71
CA ALA A 465 2.15 -18.46 -8.64
C ALA A 465 0.81 -18.89 -8.03
N MET A 466 0.79 -19.22 -6.74
CA MET A 466 -0.43 -19.51 -5.99
C MET A 466 -1.40 -18.32 -5.91
N GLU A 467 -0.92 -17.11 -5.62
CA GLU A 467 -1.73 -15.88 -5.64
C GLU A 467 -2.42 -15.70 -6.99
N THR A 468 -1.66 -15.83 -8.07
CA THR A 468 -2.17 -15.61 -9.42
C THR A 468 -3.13 -16.73 -9.84
N LEU A 469 -2.83 -17.98 -9.50
CA LEU A 469 -3.74 -19.09 -9.77
C LEU A 469 -5.05 -19.00 -8.97
N GLY A 470 -5.01 -18.47 -7.74
CA GLY A 470 -6.22 -18.20 -6.97
C GLY A 470 -7.18 -17.23 -7.63
N GLU A 471 -6.67 -16.34 -8.50
CA GLU A 471 -7.50 -15.48 -9.35
C GLU A 471 -8.11 -16.21 -10.55
N MET A 472 -7.56 -17.35 -10.96
CA MET A 472 -7.94 -18.08 -12.19
C MET A 472 -8.75 -19.34 -11.86
N PRO A 473 -10.08 -19.26 -11.70
CA PRO A 473 -10.93 -20.41 -11.39
C PRO A 473 -11.18 -21.25 -12.65
N VAL A 474 -10.14 -21.95 -13.11
CA VAL A 474 -10.15 -22.88 -14.25
C VAL A 474 -9.94 -24.31 -13.79
N GLU A 475 -10.39 -25.27 -14.61
CA GLU A 475 -10.33 -26.69 -14.28
C GLU A 475 -8.92 -27.19 -13.93
N GLY A 476 -7.91 -26.76 -14.68
CA GLY A 476 -6.51 -27.15 -14.43
C GLY A 476 -6.00 -26.71 -13.06
N VAL A 477 -6.35 -25.49 -12.63
CA VAL A 477 -5.96 -24.97 -11.30
C VAL A 477 -6.64 -25.73 -10.18
N VAL A 478 -7.94 -26.00 -10.31
CA VAL A 478 -8.67 -26.79 -9.32
C VAL A 478 -8.07 -28.18 -9.19
N GLN A 479 -7.76 -28.84 -10.31
CA GLN A 479 -7.17 -30.18 -10.30
C GLN A 479 -5.75 -30.18 -9.71
N MET A 480 -4.93 -29.18 -10.03
CA MET A 480 -3.59 -29.03 -9.46
C MET A 480 -3.65 -28.87 -7.93
N ILE A 481 -4.50 -27.96 -7.42
CA ILE A 481 -4.64 -27.77 -5.96
C ILE A 481 -5.12 -29.05 -5.29
N LEU A 482 -6.06 -29.77 -5.90
CA LEU A 482 -6.55 -31.05 -5.35
C LEU A 482 -5.48 -32.14 -5.35
N ASN A 483 -4.65 -32.22 -6.39
CA ASN A 483 -3.57 -33.21 -6.50
C ASN A 483 -2.46 -32.95 -5.48
N ASN A 484 -2.21 -31.68 -5.16
CA ASN A 484 -1.12 -31.24 -4.26
C ASN A 484 -1.63 -30.77 -2.89
N TRP A 485 -2.87 -31.13 -2.51
CA TRP A 485 -3.54 -30.59 -1.32
C TRP A 485 -2.71 -30.74 -0.04
N GLU A 486 -2.17 -31.94 0.20
CA GLU A 486 -1.39 -32.25 1.41
C GLU A 486 -0.11 -31.43 1.52
N GLU A 487 0.60 -31.26 0.40
CA GLU A 487 1.84 -30.49 0.33
C GLU A 487 1.57 -29.00 0.53
N LEU A 488 0.59 -28.46 -0.19
CA LEU A 488 0.19 -27.05 -0.07
C LEU A 488 -0.31 -26.73 1.34
N TRP A 489 -1.03 -27.66 1.97
CA TRP A 489 -1.53 -27.49 3.35
C TRP A 489 -0.41 -27.42 4.38
N VAL A 490 0.57 -28.32 4.28
CA VAL A 490 1.72 -28.38 5.18
C VAL A 490 2.57 -27.12 5.03
N ARG A 491 2.72 -26.64 3.80
CA ARG A 491 3.60 -25.52 3.49
C ARG A 491 3.01 -24.18 3.90
N ASP A 492 1.85 -23.84 3.35
CA ASP A 492 1.14 -22.61 3.71
C ASP A 492 -0.37 -22.84 3.65
N LYS A 493 -0.89 -23.26 4.80
CA LYS A 493 -2.32 -23.46 5.04
C LYS A 493 -3.13 -22.18 4.80
N TYR A 494 -2.62 -21.02 5.23
CA TYR A 494 -3.36 -19.77 5.18
C TYR A 494 -3.56 -19.33 3.73
N LEU A 495 -2.48 -19.34 2.94
CA LEU A 495 -2.51 -19.05 1.52
C LEU A 495 -3.42 -20.03 0.78
N LEU A 496 -3.31 -21.34 1.04
CA LEU A 496 -4.16 -22.35 0.43
C LEU A 496 -5.65 -22.09 0.71
N LEU A 497 -6.03 -21.83 1.97
CA LEU A 497 -7.43 -21.57 2.35
C LEU A 497 -7.96 -20.30 1.67
N GLU A 498 -7.15 -19.25 1.60
CA GLU A 498 -7.51 -18.01 0.91
C GLU A 498 -7.78 -18.27 -0.58
N LYS A 499 -6.90 -19.00 -1.29
CA LYS A 499 -7.09 -19.31 -2.72
C LYS A 499 -8.26 -20.25 -2.96
N VAL A 500 -8.46 -21.24 -2.10
CA VAL A 500 -9.62 -22.14 -2.14
C VAL A 500 -10.92 -21.36 -1.99
N ARG A 501 -10.98 -20.41 -1.04
CA ARG A 501 -12.12 -19.50 -0.86
C ARG A 501 -12.36 -18.65 -2.11
N LYS A 502 -11.30 -18.08 -2.67
CA LYS A 502 -11.30 -17.21 -3.85
C LYS A 502 -11.79 -17.92 -5.11
N ILE A 503 -11.31 -19.14 -5.36
CA ILE A 503 -11.73 -19.99 -6.47
C ILE A 503 -13.16 -20.50 -6.26
N GLY A 504 -13.53 -20.87 -5.04
CA GLY A 504 -14.90 -21.23 -4.67
C GLY A 504 -15.38 -22.60 -5.14
N ASP A 505 -14.53 -23.45 -5.74
CA ASP A 505 -14.97 -24.72 -6.32
C ASP A 505 -15.50 -25.72 -5.26
N ARG A 506 -16.65 -26.32 -5.55
CA ARG A 506 -17.32 -27.31 -4.67
C ARG A 506 -16.41 -28.49 -4.28
N ARG A 507 -15.48 -28.90 -5.14
CA ARG A 507 -14.62 -30.07 -4.92
C ARG A 507 -13.70 -29.91 -3.72
N PHE A 508 -13.36 -28.68 -3.34
CA PHE A 508 -12.54 -28.41 -2.14
C PHE A 508 -13.27 -28.69 -0.82
N ILE A 509 -14.61 -28.79 -0.83
CA ILE A 509 -15.41 -29.03 0.40
C ILE A 509 -15.02 -30.36 1.06
N LYS A 510 -14.82 -31.43 0.27
CA LYS A 510 -14.49 -32.76 0.82
C LYS A 510 -13.11 -32.79 1.51
N PRO A 511 -12.00 -32.40 0.86
CA PRO A 511 -10.71 -32.39 1.54
C PRO A 511 -10.74 -31.42 2.74
N LEU A 512 -11.30 -30.21 2.59
CA LEU A 512 -11.41 -29.27 3.70
C LEU A 512 -12.24 -29.81 4.88
N LYS A 513 -13.28 -30.60 4.63
CA LYS A 513 -14.04 -31.27 5.69
C LYS A 513 -13.18 -32.20 6.54
N ASN A 514 -12.22 -32.89 5.93
CA ASN A 514 -11.30 -33.79 6.65
C ASN A 514 -10.34 -32.99 7.55
N GLU A 515 -10.17 -31.71 7.25
CA GLU A 515 -9.31 -30.77 7.95
C GLU A 515 -9.98 -30.03 9.10
N LEU A 516 -11.30 -30.12 9.22
CA LEU A 516 -12.02 -29.50 10.32
C LEU A 516 -11.61 -30.13 11.65
N LYS A 517 -10.84 -29.38 12.45
CA LYS A 517 -10.50 -29.71 13.84
C LYS A 517 -11.07 -28.64 14.78
N GLU A 518 -11.22 -29.01 16.05
CA GLU A 518 -11.69 -28.09 17.08
C GLU A 518 -10.70 -26.92 17.25
N GLY A 519 -11.20 -25.69 17.34
CA GLY A 519 -10.37 -24.48 17.48
C GLY A 519 -9.77 -23.94 16.18
N GLU A 520 -9.99 -24.61 15.04
CA GLU A 520 -9.50 -24.17 13.72
C GLU A 520 -10.54 -23.33 12.98
N PHE A 521 -10.56 -22.03 13.31
CA PHE A 521 -11.62 -21.13 12.88
C PHE A 521 -11.59 -20.80 11.39
N LEU A 522 -10.41 -20.60 10.81
CA LEU A 522 -10.28 -20.20 9.40
C LEU A 522 -10.72 -21.33 8.46
N GLU A 523 -10.41 -22.57 8.81
CA GLU A 523 -10.84 -23.78 8.15
C GLU A 523 -12.36 -23.92 8.21
N GLY A 524 -12.94 -23.68 9.39
CA GLY A 524 -14.38 -23.65 9.60
C GLY A 524 -15.07 -22.56 8.77
N GLU A 525 -14.54 -21.34 8.78
CA GLU A 525 -15.06 -20.21 8.02
C GLU A 525 -15.00 -20.48 6.51
N THR A 526 -13.85 -20.96 6.01
CA THR A 526 -13.66 -21.30 4.60
C THR A 526 -14.61 -22.43 4.18
N PHE A 527 -14.76 -23.46 5.02
CA PHE A 527 -15.70 -24.55 4.76
C PHE A 527 -17.15 -24.05 4.73
N SER A 528 -17.53 -23.22 5.70
CA SER A 528 -18.86 -22.62 5.78
C SER A 528 -19.15 -21.75 4.56
N PHE A 529 -18.21 -20.90 4.16
CA PHE A 529 -18.28 -20.10 2.95
C PHE A 529 -18.49 -20.97 1.70
N LEU A 530 -17.66 -21.99 1.47
CA LEU A 530 -17.79 -22.88 0.31
C LEU A 530 -19.13 -23.63 0.30
N CYS A 531 -19.60 -24.09 1.45
CA CYS A 531 -20.90 -24.73 1.58
C CYS A 531 -22.05 -23.78 1.24
N ARG A 532 -22.03 -22.55 1.78
CA ARG A 532 -23.02 -21.50 1.48
C ARG A 532 -23.01 -21.16 -0.01
N LEU A 533 -21.83 -20.92 -0.57
CA LEU A 533 -21.61 -20.60 -1.99
C LEU A 533 -22.16 -21.70 -2.92
N ASN A 534 -21.87 -22.96 -2.60
CA ASN A 534 -22.23 -24.11 -3.44
C ASN A 534 -23.57 -24.77 -3.07
N GLY A 535 -24.33 -24.18 -2.14
CA GLY A 535 -25.62 -24.71 -1.68
C GLY A 535 -25.55 -26.10 -1.02
N VAL A 536 -24.40 -26.45 -0.44
CA VAL A 536 -24.19 -27.72 0.25
C VAL A 536 -24.67 -27.61 1.69
N LYS A 537 -25.67 -28.43 2.04
CA LYS A 537 -26.15 -28.53 3.43
C LYS A 537 -25.32 -29.59 4.15
N ASP A 538 -24.51 -29.17 5.10
CA ASP A 538 -23.75 -30.08 5.97
C ASP A 538 -24.18 -29.88 7.44
N PRO A 539 -24.47 -30.95 8.20
CA PRO A 539 -24.81 -30.84 9.62
C PRO A 539 -23.76 -30.12 10.47
N VAL A 540 -22.49 -30.16 10.05
CA VAL A 540 -21.36 -29.55 10.77
C VAL A 540 -21.42 -28.01 10.75
N LEU A 541 -22.11 -27.40 9.77
CA LEU A 541 -22.21 -25.94 9.65
C LEU A 541 -22.78 -25.27 10.90
N LYS A 542 -23.83 -25.84 11.49
CA LYS A 542 -24.42 -25.31 12.73
C LYS A 542 -23.44 -25.31 13.91
N LYS A 543 -22.55 -26.31 13.93
CA LYS A 543 -21.50 -26.40 14.94
C LYS A 543 -20.46 -25.30 14.70
N ILE A 544 -19.96 -25.18 13.46
CA ILE A 544 -18.98 -24.15 13.08
C ILE A 544 -19.52 -22.75 13.39
N GLU A 545 -20.74 -22.42 12.97
CA GLU A 545 -21.36 -21.12 13.25
C GLU A 545 -21.42 -20.80 14.75
N LYS A 546 -21.77 -21.80 15.56
CA LYS A 546 -21.79 -21.66 17.02
C LYS A 546 -20.38 -21.46 17.58
N ASP A 547 -19.41 -22.23 17.10
CA ASP A 547 -18.02 -22.19 17.55
C ASP A 547 -17.38 -20.83 17.18
N THR A 548 -17.64 -20.30 15.98
CA THR A 548 -17.20 -18.96 15.54
C THR A 548 -17.80 -17.84 16.40
N ILE A 549 -19.10 -17.90 16.73
CA ILE A 549 -19.72 -16.91 17.63
C ILE A 549 -19.10 -17.00 19.04
N GLN A 550 -18.75 -18.21 19.48
CA GLN A 550 -18.14 -18.42 20.79
C GLN A 550 -16.68 -17.95 20.86
N SER A 551 -15.92 -18.04 19.77
CA SER A 551 -14.49 -17.67 19.75
C SER A 551 -14.23 -16.16 19.79
N VAL A 552 -15.21 -15.33 19.39
CA VAL A 552 -15.12 -13.87 19.50
C VAL A 552 -15.23 -13.38 20.96
N LYS A 553 -15.91 -14.14 21.83
CA LYS A 553 -16.16 -13.71 23.22
C LYS A 553 -14.89 -13.64 24.07
N PRO A 554 -13.99 -14.63 24.07
CA PRO A 554 -12.72 -14.56 24.78
C PRO A 554 -11.87 -13.36 24.38
N PHE A 555 -11.80 -13.03 23.09
CA PHE A 555 -11.00 -11.90 22.61
C PHE A 555 -11.52 -10.55 23.15
N LYS A 556 -12.84 -10.33 23.11
CA LYS A 556 -13.46 -9.14 23.71
C LYS A 556 -13.23 -9.04 25.21
N ARG A 557 -13.37 -10.17 25.92
CA ARG A 557 -13.11 -10.24 27.37
C ARG A 557 -11.66 -9.90 27.70
N LYS A 558 -10.69 -10.44 26.96
CA LYS A 558 -9.26 -10.12 27.15
C LYS A 558 -8.97 -8.64 26.91
N LEU A 559 -9.59 -8.04 25.88
CA LEU A 559 -9.49 -6.59 25.64
C LEU A 559 -10.08 -5.75 26.79
N GLU A 560 -11.21 -6.17 27.36
CA GLU A 560 -11.81 -5.52 28.53
C GLU A 560 -10.91 -5.65 29.77
N GLN A 561 -10.39 -6.83 30.07
CA GLN A 561 -9.46 -7.06 31.18
C GLN A 561 -8.19 -6.21 31.09
N VAL A 562 -7.60 -6.09 29.89
CA VAL A 562 -6.43 -5.23 29.65
C VAL A 562 -6.78 -3.75 29.90
N ARG A 563 -7.97 -3.30 29.49
CA ARG A 563 -8.43 -1.93 29.76
C ARG A 563 -8.68 -1.67 31.25
N GLU A 564 -9.17 -2.68 31.97
CA GLU A 564 -9.44 -2.63 33.41
C GLU A 564 -8.20 -2.88 34.28
N GLN A 565 -7.04 -3.16 33.67
CA GLN A 565 -5.79 -3.53 34.35
C GLN A 565 -5.93 -4.77 35.25
N ASP A 566 -6.86 -5.68 34.93
CA ASP A 566 -7.06 -6.94 35.65
C ASP A 566 -6.07 -8.01 35.17
N TYR A 567 -4.80 -7.81 35.50
CA TYR A 567 -3.69 -8.68 35.08
C TYR A 567 -3.74 -10.07 35.72
N LEU A 568 -4.26 -10.20 36.95
CA LEU A 568 -4.37 -11.50 37.63
C LEU A 568 -5.33 -12.43 36.89
N SER A 569 -6.50 -11.93 36.47
CA SER A 569 -7.42 -12.72 35.65
C SER A 569 -6.79 -13.12 34.31
N LEU A 570 -6.04 -12.22 33.68
CA LEU A 570 -5.38 -12.48 32.40
C LEU A 570 -4.36 -13.62 32.49
N LEU A 571 -3.63 -13.72 33.61
CA LEU A 571 -2.61 -14.76 33.84
C LEU A 571 -3.21 -16.15 34.10
N LYS A 572 -4.48 -16.23 34.51
CA LYS A 572 -5.20 -17.49 34.73
C LYS A 572 -5.90 -18.00 33.45
N GLU A 573 -5.97 -17.20 32.38
CA GLU A 573 -6.67 -17.61 31.16
C GLU A 573 -5.81 -18.49 30.25
N PRO A 574 -6.35 -19.61 29.74
CA PRO A 574 -5.65 -20.45 28.79
C PRO A 574 -5.18 -19.68 27.55
N LEU A 575 -4.05 -20.12 27.02
CA LEU A 575 -3.41 -19.55 25.85
C LEU A 575 -3.65 -20.43 24.64
N ILE A 576 -3.72 -19.82 23.46
CA ILE A 576 -3.94 -20.56 22.21
C ILE A 576 -2.67 -20.39 21.38
N PHE A 577 -1.97 -21.49 21.12
CA PHE A 577 -0.76 -21.51 20.30
C PHE A 577 -0.96 -22.24 19.01
N GLU A 578 -0.39 -21.69 17.96
CA GLU A 578 -0.18 -22.41 16.73
C GLU A 578 1.06 -23.30 16.91
N LEU A 579 0.90 -24.63 16.76
CA LEU A 579 1.98 -25.60 16.89
C LEU A 579 2.05 -26.50 15.66
N THR A 580 3.26 -26.71 15.15
CA THR A 580 3.53 -27.53 13.98
C THR A 580 3.97 -28.93 14.41
N CYS A 581 3.26 -29.97 14.00
CA CYS A 581 3.64 -31.33 14.34
C CYS A 581 4.93 -31.75 13.60
N ARG A 582 5.99 -32.16 14.30
CA ARG A 582 7.24 -32.62 13.68
C ARG A 582 7.07 -33.85 12.80
N ARG A 583 6.05 -34.67 13.07
CA ARG A 583 5.80 -35.93 12.36
C ARG A 583 5.07 -35.73 11.03
N CYS A 584 4.00 -34.95 11.02
CA CYS A 584 3.17 -34.75 9.82
C CYS A 584 3.26 -33.33 9.26
N ARG A 585 4.07 -32.46 9.87
CA ARG A 585 4.31 -31.06 9.50
C ARG A 585 3.07 -30.16 9.45
N ARG A 586 1.94 -30.62 10.00
CA ARG A 586 0.70 -29.85 10.00
C ARG A 586 0.60 -28.95 11.22
N THR A 587 -0.02 -27.80 11.00
CA THR A 587 -0.08 -26.72 11.98
C THR A 587 -1.51 -26.47 12.44
N TYR A 588 -1.71 -26.46 13.76
CA TYR A 588 -3.02 -26.35 14.43
C TYR A 588 -2.92 -25.49 15.69
N HIS A 589 -4.05 -24.95 16.14
CA HIS A 589 -4.21 -24.14 17.34
C HIS A 589 -4.51 -24.98 18.59
N TYR A 590 -3.65 -24.96 19.61
CA TYR A 590 -3.85 -25.73 20.85
C TYR A 590 -4.10 -24.81 22.02
N THR A 591 -5.11 -25.14 22.83
CA THR A 591 -5.35 -24.50 24.11
C THR A 591 -4.38 -25.06 25.14
N ILE A 592 -3.49 -24.21 25.64
CA ILE A 592 -2.44 -24.53 26.60
C ILE A 592 -2.76 -23.85 27.93
N ASN A 593 -2.77 -24.65 28.99
CA ASN A 593 -3.08 -24.24 30.36
C ASN A 593 -1.83 -24.06 31.22
N LYS A 594 -0.70 -24.66 30.85
CA LYS A 594 0.57 -24.40 31.55
C LYS A 594 1.77 -24.33 30.61
N ILE A 595 2.54 -23.28 30.80
CA ILE A 595 3.81 -22.97 30.14
C ILE A 595 4.83 -22.63 31.20
N MET A 596 6.03 -23.15 31.00
CA MET A 596 7.21 -22.78 31.77
C MET A 596 8.09 -21.91 30.90
N LEU A 597 8.50 -20.77 31.46
CA LEU A 597 9.43 -19.84 30.84
C LEU A 597 10.70 -19.80 31.67
N PHE A 598 11.83 -20.10 31.03
CA PHE A 598 13.14 -20.00 31.66
C PHE A 598 13.70 -18.60 31.47
N ASN A 599 13.92 -17.90 32.59
CA ASN A 599 14.28 -16.48 32.60
C ASN A 599 15.61 -16.17 31.88
N GLU A 600 16.55 -17.14 31.81
CA GLU A 600 17.89 -16.92 31.25
C GLU A 600 18.07 -17.45 29.83
N THR A 601 17.33 -18.49 29.43
CA THR A 601 17.47 -19.13 28.11
C THR A 601 16.38 -18.73 27.12
N GLU A 602 15.35 -18.03 27.60
CA GLU A 602 14.11 -17.77 26.86
C GLU A 602 13.42 -19.06 26.39
N GLU A 603 13.81 -20.25 26.87
CA GLU A 603 13.17 -21.49 26.44
C GLU A 603 11.72 -21.57 26.94
N ILE A 604 10.83 -21.92 26.02
CA ILE A 604 9.39 -22.11 26.29
C ILE A 604 9.11 -23.60 26.34
N PHE A 605 8.66 -24.07 27.50
CA PHE A 605 8.24 -25.45 27.67
C PHE A 605 6.73 -25.52 27.93
N ILE A 606 6.01 -26.20 27.05
CA ILE A 606 4.59 -26.49 27.22
C ILE A 606 4.47 -27.71 28.12
N LYS A 607 3.88 -27.54 29.31
CA LYS A 607 3.72 -28.64 30.28
C LYS A 607 2.57 -29.58 29.92
N ASP A 608 1.57 -29.05 29.24
CA ASP A 608 0.38 -29.79 28.86
C ASP A 608 0.72 -30.84 27.79
N PRO A 609 0.19 -32.07 27.88
CA PRO A 609 0.39 -33.06 26.82
C PRO A 609 -0.33 -32.60 25.54
N VAL A 610 0.43 -32.41 24.46
CA VAL A 610 -0.09 -31.96 23.17
C VAL A 610 -0.14 -33.16 22.22
N THR A 611 -1.36 -33.60 21.89
CA THR A 611 -1.57 -34.64 20.87
C THR A 611 -1.92 -34.00 19.54
N CYS A 612 -1.14 -34.28 18.50
CA CYS A 612 -1.39 -33.77 17.15
C CYS A 612 -2.79 -34.15 16.67
N LYS A 613 -3.59 -33.14 16.30
CA LYS A 613 -5.00 -33.31 15.86
C LYS A 613 -5.16 -34.10 14.56
N HIS A 614 -4.08 -34.29 13.81
CA HIS A 614 -4.09 -35.05 12.56
C HIS A 614 -3.55 -36.47 12.73
N CYS A 615 -2.27 -36.62 13.10
CA CYS A 615 -1.62 -37.94 13.14
C CYS A 615 -1.57 -38.60 14.52
N GLY A 616 -2.05 -37.92 15.57
CA GLY A 616 -2.06 -38.44 16.95
C GLY A 616 -0.70 -38.57 17.62
N ALA A 617 0.36 -37.94 17.08
CA ALA A 617 1.66 -37.91 17.74
C ALA A 617 1.58 -37.10 19.04
N LEU A 618 2.13 -37.63 20.13
CA LEU A 618 2.17 -36.97 21.44
C LEU A 618 3.50 -36.21 21.58
N ASP A 619 3.43 -34.94 21.96
CA ASP A 619 4.55 -34.04 22.30
C ASP A 619 5.64 -33.92 21.21
N HIS A 620 5.27 -34.17 19.95
CA HIS A 620 6.14 -34.00 18.79
C HIS A 620 5.78 -32.73 18.03
N TYR A 621 6.10 -31.56 18.59
CA TYR A 621 5.79 -30.27 17.99
C TYR A 621 6.99 -29.32 17.90
N GLU A 622 6.91 -28.39 16.96
CA GLU A 622 7.70 -27.18 16.85
C GLU A 622 6.79 -26.00 17.22
N GLY A 623 7.27 -25.11 18.08
CA GLY A 623 6.56 -23.88 18.42
C GLY A 623 6.57 -22.91 17.25
N ASP A 624 5.50 -22.15 17.11
CA ASP A 624 5.43 -20.97 16.23
C ASP A 624 6.60 -20.00 16.57
N PRO A 625 7.41 -19.54 15.60
CA PRO A 625 8.44 -18.51 15.84
C PRO A 625 7.90 -17.25 16.54
N GLY A 626 6.62 -16.93 16.38
CA GLY A 626 5.94 -15.81 17.03
C GLY A 626 5.45 -16.08 18.47
N ILE A 627 5.73 -17.26 19.04
CA ILE A 627 5.26 -17.64 20.37
C ILE A 627 5.69 -16.66 21.47
N HIS A 628 6.92 -16.13 21.36
CA HIS A 628 7.46 -15.14 22.29
C HIS A 628 6.68 -13.83 22.28
N GLN A 629 6.33 -13.33 21.09
CA GLN A 629 5.54 -12.11 20.94
C GLN A 629 4.15 -12.28 21.56
N LYS A 630 3.56 -13.47 21.45
CA LYS A 630 2.27 -13.81 22.07
C LYS A 630 2.34 -13.88 23.60
N LEU A 631 3.50 -14.23 24.16
CA LEU A 631 3.73 -14.32 25.61
C LEU A 631 4.14 -12.99 26.25
N LEU A 632 4.74 -12.07 25.49
CA LEU A 632 5.27 -10.80 26.00
C LEU A 632 4.29 -10.00 26.87
N PRO A 633 3.00 -9.81 26.50
CA PRO A 633 2.06 -9.08 27.35
C PRO A 633 1.85 -9.71 28.73
N LEU A 634 1.92 -11.05 28.81
CA LEU A 634 1.74 -11.79 30.05
C LEU A 634 3.00 -11.78 30.91
N ILE A 635 4.18 -11.84 30.27
CA ILE A 635 5.47 -11.64 30.94
C ILE A 635 5.53 -10.23 31.56
N LEU A 636 5.12 -9.21 30.80
CA LEU A 636 5.02 -7.84 31.32
C LEU A 636 3.98 -7.73 32.42
N SER A 637 2.83 -8.42 32.30
CA SER A 637 1.82 -8.45 33.37
C SER A 637 2.36 -9.07 34.66
N LEU A 638 3.12 -10.18 34.56
CA LEU A 638 3.81 -10.81 35.69
C LEU A 638 4.81 -9.86 36.35
N SER A 639 5.56 -9.07 35.58
CA SER A 639 6.56 -8.13 36.12
C SER A 639 5.95 -6.92 36.82
N GLN A 640 4.68 -6.59 36.55
CA GLN A 640 3.95 -5.54 37.27
C GLN A 640 3.38 -6.01 38.62
N LEU A 641 3.29 -7.31 38.86
CA LEU A 641 2.79 -7.85 40.13
C LEU A 641 3.94 -7.95 41.14
N LYS A 642 3.72 -7.45 42.37
CA LYS A 642 4.69 -7.69 43.45
C LYS A 642 4.52 -9.12 43.96
N PRO A 643 5.61 -9.82 44.31
CA PRO A 643 5.52 -11.18 44.86
C PRO A 643 4.64 -11.30 46.12
N GLU A 644 4.52 -10.19 46.87
CA GLU A 644 3.71 -10.08 48.09
C GLU A 644 2.19 -10.01 47.80
N ASP A 645 1.81 -9.60 46.59
CA ASP A 645 0.42 -9.40 46.17
C ASP A 645 -0.20 -10.68 45.54
N ILE A 646 0.57 -11.78 45.46
CA ILE A 646 0.15 -13.03 44.84
C ILE A 646 0.09 -14.12 45.93
N ASP A 647 -1.09 -14.66 46.18
CA ASP A 647 -1.23 -15.83 47.03
C ASP A 647 -0.45 -17.01 46.39
N PRO A 648 0.43 -17.71 47.14
CA PRO A 648 1.11 -18.89 46.64
C PRO A 648 0.18 -19.94 46.00
N GLU A 649 -1.04 -20.10 46.51
CA GLU A 649 -2.03 -21.01 45.91
C GLU A 649 -2.57 -20.50 44.56
N GLU A 650 -2.70 -19.19 44.39
CA GLU A 650 -3.10 -18.58 43.11
C GLU A 650 -2.01 -18.62 42.05
N ARG A 651 -0.73 -18.59 42.47
CA ARG A 651 0.40 -18.69 41.55
C ARG A 651 0.43 -20.03 40.80
N ASP A 652 -0.06 -21.09 41.43
CA ASP A 652 -0.21 -22.40 40.80
C ASP A 652 -1.34 -22.45 39.76
N GLU A 653 -2.27 -21.49 39.80
CA GLU A 653 -3.35 -21.34 38.79
C GLU A 653 -2.89 -20.56 37.56
N PHE A 654 -1.72 -19.91 37.60
CA PHE A 654 -1.22 -19.16 36.45
C PHE A 654 -0.85 -20.09 35.30
N VAL A 655 -1.19 -19.64 34.09
CA VAL A 655 -0.87 -20.34 32.85
C VAL A 655 0.61 -20.22 32.51
N ILE A 656 1.28 -19.16 32.97
CA ILE A 656 2.72 -18.97 32.81
C ILE A 656 3.40 -19.10 34.18
N MET A 657 4.42 -19.95 34.23
CA MET A 657 5.32 -20.09 35.37
C MET A 657 6.73 -19.68 34.95
N LEU A 658 7.28 -18.65 35.59
CA LEU A 658 8.69 -18.33 35.48
C LEU A 658 9.48 -19.33 36.32
N ILE A 659 10.44 -20.00 35.70
CA ILE A 659 11.34 -20.96 36.37
C ILE A 659 12.74 -20.38 36.37
N ASP A 660 13.32 -20.30 37.57
CA ASP A 660 14.74 -20.01 37.71
C ASP A 660 15.55 -21.26 37.35
N PRO A 661 16.61 -21.13 36.55
CA PRO A 661 17.39 -22.29 36.12
C PRO A 661 17.97 -23.06 37.30
N LEU A 662 17.89 -24.40 37.22
CA LEU A 662 18.54 -25.29 38.18
C LEU A 662 20.04 -25.30 37.91
N LEU A 663 20.80 -24.73 38.86
CA LEU A 663 22.27 -24.85 38.89
C LEU A 663 22.65 -26.21 39.48
N ILE A 664 23.09 -27.14 38.63
CA ILE A 664 23.69 -28.41 39.05
C ILE A 664 25.18 -28.32 38.78
N GLU A 665 26.00 -28.44 39.83
CA GLU A 665 27.48 -28.37 39.77
C GLU A 665 28.04 -27.07 39.12
N GLY A 666 27.28 -25.97 39.20
CA GLY A 666 27.71 -24.67 38.65
C GLY A 666 27.46 -24.50 37.16
N LYS A 667 26.78 -25.45 36.50
CA LYS A 667 26.28 -25.33 35.14
C LYS A 667 24.77 -25.09 35.17
N ILE A 668 24.30 -24.13 34.38
CA ILE A 668 22.87 -23.99 34.07
C ILE A 668 22.51 -25.16 33.17
N MET A 669 21.61 -26.02 33.66
CA MET A 669 21.15 -27.19 32.90
C MET A 669 20.02 -26.77 31.97
N THR A 670 20.05 -27.20 30.71
CA THR A 670 18.84 -27.15 29.86
C THR A 670 17.88 -28.26 30.28
N LEU A 671 16.60 -28.18 29.88
CA LEU A 671 15.60 -29.16 30.27
C LEU A 671 15.81 -30.56 29.65
N GLU A 672 16.57 -30.65 28.57
CA GLU A 672 17.03 -31.93 28.02
C GLU A 672 18.20 -32.52 28.81
N GLU A 673 18.94 -31.68 29.54
CA GLU A 673 20.08 -32.06 30.39
C GLU A 673 19.65 -32.44 31.82
N ALA A 674 18.57 -31.85 32.34
CA ALA A 674 18.01 -32.06 33.70
C ALA A 674 16.95 -33.16 33.74
#